data_AF-A0A2N5S7X6-F1
#
_entry.id   AF-A0A2N5S7X6-F1
#
_cell.length_a   1.000
_cell.length_b   1.000
_cell.length_c   1.000
_cell.angle_alpha   90.00
_cell.angle_beta   90.00
_cell.angle_gamma   90.00
#
_symmetry.space_group_name_H-M   'P 1'
#
loop_
_entity.id
_entity.type
_entity.pdbx_description
1 polymer ?
#
loop_
_entity_poly.entity_id
_entity_poly.type
_entity_poly.pdbx_seq_one_letter_code
_entity_poly.pdbx_strand_id
1 'polypeptide(L)'
;MNSTENTSAKDLKVLEICKLLRTPPIKLTPKQFISHFLTSNHSEVAYLRRYWRQETGIESSVNLLYVLRNEITKTATGTSAWHSVIQEEAIKILSNQQMPKGNYPVGSYQSSMTVTKEFFSLEARVAQDAHLKEHMPFLHAILIGMIPSDADLTTNDGVDDLALDLLDPATSSDVDAANINVLGYEQPSDLRIQATLRFRRIVSTVCAMMSYAANRRCNAFQLTNSVRLLACGISERGHEYLNHVGLCSSRWTALAAMKSLSLDAQAKLKKSMSISPQCPIAPSICIDNIDMEEKVRNISVGHRAFTFRGTWGYVHSPDAELIASLDQSELTLESYHNAIQQVKSMTIEPRMFLPSREEDQTIRAVWLSQIAKVLHQYFADPKDLKNAISPTPPVVEQISPRKPNIHMLRLMDASDNSAEGVGQVFHHLLLQSGLSVDEFFGRLQPMDGDLGTVQNFNSLRSQRAPSAYPEDQLDNILFQLGASHTLWNVASTLFTHHFGNPLDSTDCGAWQYLQALGFPPEKAIQKKDFTLMVNQMEKVFESTIYYCLWVIMKSQNHKICDERMVLTTDQWNSIVIQCFNDYCSAQARKLASSSPKLHNTLVQLHDFSTVVEAKRAMKDGDIGRLMIVWKKCSLSKYLRHNLLFSPTGRKGHFVAKDFWLEIQNYWLKYFYNKSGIGTQIKRLQDIFSPNIIMSVRLKC
;
A
#
# COMPACT_ATOMS: atom_id res chain seq x y z
N MET A 1 -72.39 -36.07 30.71
CA MET A 1 -71.49 -35.79 31.85
C MET A 1 -70.77 -34.48 31.55
N ASN A 2 -70.91 -33.53 32.46
CA ASN A 2 -70.38 -32.17 32.39
C ASN A 2 -68.85 -32.16 32.22
N SER A 3 -68.38 -31.52 31.16
CA SER A 3 -67.11 -30.79 31.19
C SER A 3 -67.47 -29.32 31.11
N THR A 4 -67.76 -28.73 32.27
CA THR A 4 -67.74 -27.28 32.46
C THR A 4 -66.39 -26.77 31.98
N GLU A 5 -66.36 -26.17 30.79
CA GLU A 5 -65.22 -25.36 30.36
C GLU A 5 -64.98 -24.33 31.46
N ASN A 6 -63.79 -24.41 32.06
CA ASN A 6 -63.32 -23.51 33.09
C ASN A 6 -63.17 -22.12 32.45
N THR A 7 -64.30 -21.42 32.30
CA THR A 7 -64.38 -20.11 31.67
C THR A 7 -63.67 -19.15 32.62
N SER A 8 -62.53 -18.58 32.21
CA SER A 8 -61.74 -17.79 33.15
C SER A 8 -62.54 -16.55 33.57
N ALA A 9 -62.27 -16.03 34.78
CA ALA A 9 -62.91 -14.81 35.25
C ALA A 9 -62.72 -13.61 34.29
N LYS A 10 -61.68 -13.65 33.44
CA LYS A 10 -61.45 -12.66 32.39
C LYS A 10 -62.41 -12.84 31.22
N ASP A 11 -62.69 -14.08 30.80
CA ASP A 11 -63.59 -14.39 29.70
C ASP A 11 -65.03 -13.99 30.03
N LEU A 12 -65.47 -14.23 31.27
CA LEU A 12 -66.78 -13.77 31.76
C LEU A 12 -66.92 -12.24 31.68
N LYS A 13 -65.88 -11.50 32.10
CA LYS A 13 -65.87 -10.03 31.99
C LYS A 13 -65.88 -9.54 30.55
N VAL A 14 -65.13 -10.18 29.65
CA VAL A 14 -65.12 -9.83 28.22
C VAL A 14 -66.50 -10.04 27.60
N LEU A 15 -67.16 -11.15 27.91
CA LEU A 15 -68.51 -11.45 27.42
C LEU A 15 -69.55 -10.45 27.94
N GLU A 16 -69.46 -10.03 29.21
CA GLU A 16 -70.33 -9.01 29.79
C GLU A 16 -70.16 -7.65 29.09
N ILE A 17 -68.92 -7.20 28.90
CA ILE A 17 -68.62 -5.96 28.18
C ILE A 17 -69.14 -6.03 26.73
N CYS A 18 -68.94 -7.16 26.04
CA CYS A 18 -69.45 -7.34 24.68
C CYS A 18 -70.99 -7.30 24.61
N LYS A 19 -71.69 -7.80 25.64
CA LYS A 19 -73.15 -7.68 25.75
C LYS A 19 -73.55 -6.22 25.94
N LEU A 20 -72.88 -5.50 26.86
CA LEU A 20 -73.14 -4.09 27.12
C LEU A 20 -72.98 -3.22 25.87
N LEU A 21 -71.91 -3.44 25.09
CA LEU A 21 -71.67 -2.72 23.83
C LEU A 21 -72.79 -2.94 22.79
N ARG A 22 -73.55 -4.04 22.86
CA ARG A 22 -74.64 -4.37 21.93
C ARG A 22 -76.02 -3.89 22.40
N THR A 23 -76.11 -3.28 23.59
CA THR A 23 -77.38 -2.78 24.17
C THR A 23 -77.73 -1.39 23.59
N PRO A 24 -79.00 -1.10 23.27
CA PRO A 24 -79.45 0.24 22.86
C PRO A 24 -79.18 1.32 23.94
N PRO A 25 -79.12 2.63 23.60
CA PRO A 25 -79.53 3.24 22.32
C PRO A 25 -78.46 3.24 21.23
N ILE A 26 -77.16 3.07 21.57
CA ILE A 26 -76.06 3.06 20.60
C ILE A 26 -75.37 1.69 20.66
N LYS A 27 -75.48 0.93 19.57
CA LYS A 27 -74.82 -0.37 19.43
C LYS A 27 -73.42 -0.19 18.86
N LEU A 28 -72.40 -0.66 19.58
CA LEU A 28 -71.00 -0.67 19.15
C LEU A 28 -70.50 -2.12 19.01
N THR A 29 -69.76 -2.40 17.94
CA THR A 29 -68.91 -3.59 17.89
C THR A 29 -67.64 -3.38 18.72
N PRO A 30 -66.96 -4.44 19.19
CA PRO A 30 -65.66 -4.29 19.87
C PRO A 30 -64.63 -3.48 19.06
N LYS A 31 -64.60 -3.64 17.73
CA LYS A 31 -63.74 -2.85 16.84
C LYS A 31 -64.11 -1.36 16.84
N GLN A 32 -65.39 -1.04 16.76
CA GLN A 32 -65.88 0.35 16.82
C GLN A 32 -65.64 0.98 18.20
N PHE A 33 -65.78 0.20 19.29
CA PHE A 33 -65.44 0.64 20.63
C PHE A 33 -63.96 1.02 20.75
N ILE A 34 -63.05 0.12 20.34
CA ILE A 34 -61.60 0.38 20.37
C ILE A 34 -61.24 1.59 19.50
N SER A 35 -61.77 1.67 18.28
CA SER A 35 -61.52 2.79 17.38
C SER A 35 -62.00 4.12 17.96
N HIS A 36 -63.22 4.15 18.53
CA HIS A 36 -63.77 5.35 19.15
C HIS A 36 -63.01 5.74 20.43
N PHE A 37 -62.59 4.77 21.24
CA PHE A 37 -61.75 5.01 22.43
C PHE A 37 -60.41 5.67 22.06
N LEU A 38 -59.79 5.20 20.97
CA LEU A 38 -58.50 5.72 20.51
C LEU A 38 -58.60 7.10 19.81
N THR A 39 -59.75 7.45 19.25
CA THR A 39 -59.93 8.67 18.44
C THR A 39 -60.76 9.78 19.10
N SER A 40 -61.53 9.47 20.15
CA SER A 40 -62.44 10.44 20.77
C SER A 40 -61.73 11.63 21.42
N ASN A 41 -62.28 12.83 21.22
CA ASN A 41 -61.79 14.08 21.83
C ASN A 41 -62.44 14.40 23.18
N HIS A 42 -63.30 13.52 23.70
CA HIS A 42 -63.93 13.70 25.01
C HIS A 42 -62.89 13.66 26.14
N SER A 43 -62.93 14.61 27.08
CA SER A 43 -61.93 14.81 28.14
C SER A 43 -61.64 13.53 28.95
N GLU A 44 -62.69 12.87 29.44
CA GLU A 44 -62.57 11.63 30.22
C GLU A 44 -61.96 10.47 29.41
N VAL A 45 -62.36 10.33 28.14
CA VAL A 45 -61.83 9.27 27.26
C VAL A 45 -60.36 9.56 26.92
N ALA A 46 -60.02 10.83 26.68
CA ALA A 46 -58.64 11.26 26.47
C ALA A 46 -57.76 11.05 27.73
N TYR A 47 -58.31 11.29 28.93
CA TYR A 47 -57.64 11.02 30.20
C TYR A 47 -57.32 9.52 30.36
N LEU A 48 -58.24 8.63 30.01
CA LEU A 48 -58.01 7.19 30.06
C LEU A 48 -57.06 6.71 28.94
N ARG A 49 -57.14 7.30 27.74
CA ARG A 49 -56.26 6.97 26.61
C ARG A 49 -54.79 7.34 26.87
N ARG A 50 -54.50 8.36 27.69
CA ARG A 50 -53.12 8.83 27.91
C ARG A 50 -52.15 7.74 28.38
N TYR A 51 -52.65 6.74 29.10
CA TYR A 51 -51.86 5.62 29.62
C TYR A 51 -51.32 4.71 28.51
N TRP A 52 -51.90 4.75 27.31
CA TRP A 52 -51.44 3.94 26.16
C TRP A 52 -50.13 4.45 25.55
N ARG A 53 -49.80 5.74 25.71
CA ARG A 53 -48.60 6.36 25.13
C ARG A 53 -47.50 6.68 26.14
N GLN A 54 -47.76 6.51 27.43
CA GLN A 54 -46.77 6.75 28.50
C GLN A 54 -45.83 5.56 28.62
N GLU A 55 -44.61 5.79 29.13
CA GLU A 55 -43.58 4.74 29.30
C GLU A 55 -44.10 3.53 30.09
N THR A 56 -44.93 3.75 31.11
CA THR A 56 -45.52 2.68 31.93
C THR A 56 -46.55 1.81 31.21
N GLY A 57 -47.06 2.23 30.05
CA GLY A 57 -48.13 1.52 29.33
C GLY A 57 -47.87 1.28 27.84
N ILE A 58 -46.80 1.83 27.27
CA ILE A 58 -46.45 1.66 25.86
C ILE A 58 -46.12 0.20 25.52
N GLU A 59 -45.41 -0.51 26.40
CA GLU A 59 -45.05 -1.92 26.17
C GLU A 59 -46.30 -2.81 26.06
N SER A 60 -47.27 -2.63 26.95
CA SER A 60 -48.54 -3.38 26.88
C SER A 60 -49.38 -2.99 25.66
N SER A 61 -49.31 -1.73 25.22
CA SER A 61 -49.97 -1.24 24.01
C SER A 61 -49.34 -1.84 22.74
N VAL A 62 -48.01 -1.94 22.69
CA VAL A 62 -47.28 -2.64 21.61
C VAL A 62 -47.58 -4.13 21.62
N ASN A 63 -47.66 -4.77 22.79
CA ASN A 63 -48.07 -6.17 22.90
C ASN A 63 -49.49 -6.39 22.35
N LEU A 64 -50.42 -5.47 22.60
CA LEU A 64 -51.76 -5.55 22.02
C LEU A 64 -51.74 -5.51 20.48
N LEU A 65 -50.84 -4.73 19.87
CA LEU A 65 -50.65 -4.75 18.41
C LEU A 65 -50.14 -6.11 17.91
N TYR A 66 -49.23 -6.78 18.64
CA TYR A 66 -48.80 -8.13 18.29
C TYR A 66 -49.91 -9.18 18.44
N VAL A 67 -50.72 -9.09 19.49
CA VAL A 67 -51.89 -9.98 19.66
C VAL A 67 -52.89 -9.76 18.52
N LEU A 68 -53.16 -8.51 18.15
CA LEU A 68 -54.04 -8.16 17.04
C LEU A 68 -53.47 -8.67 15.71
N ARG A 69 -52.17 -8.49 15.46
CA ARG A 69 -51.47 -9.05 14.30
C ARG A 69 -51.70 -10.55 14.24
N ASN A 70 -51.42 -11.29 15.32
CA ASN A 70 -51.51 -12.75 15.34
C ASN A 70 -52.91 -13.24 14.98
N GLU A 71 -53.96 -12.50 15.37
CA GLU A 71 -55.33 -12.81 14.97
C GLU A 71 -55.59 -12.51 13.48
N ILE A 72 -55.15 -11.35 12.99
CA ILE A 72 -55.33 -10.92 11.59
C ILE A 72 -54.59 -11.88 10.63
N THR A 73 -53.37 -12.29 10.96
CA THR A 73 -52.50 -13.10 10.09
C THR A 73 -52.89 -14.58 10.04
N LYS A 74 -53.99 -15.00 10.68
CA LYS A 74 -54.53 -16.38 10.56
C LYS A 74 -55.06 -16.69 9.17
N THR A 75 -55.37 -15.67 8.38
CA THR A 75 -55.89 -15.82 7.02
C THR A 75 -54.91 -15.20 6.02
N ALA A 76 -54.84 -15.75 4.80
CA ALA A 76 -54.01 -15.19 3.73
C ALA A 76 -54.38 -13.72 3.43
N THR A 77 -55.68 -13.41 3.41
CA THR A 77 -56.20 -12.05 3.22
C THR A 77 -55.74 -11.10 4.32
N GLY A 78 -55.82 -11.52 5.58
CA GLY A 78 -55.37 -10.72 6.71
C GLY A 78 -53.85 -10.53 6.73
N THR A 79 -53.07 -11.55 6.38
CA THR A 79 -51.61 -11.44 6.23
C THR A 79 -51.22 -10.42 5.16
N SER A 80 -51.88 -10.45 4.00
CA SER A 80 -51.66 -9.45 2.95
C SER A 80 -51.98 -8.03 3.41
N ALA A 81 -53.12 -7.84 4.10
CA ALA A 81 -53.51 -6.55 4.65
C ALA A 81 -52.49 -6.04 5.70
N TRP A 82 -51.97 -6.91 6.56
CA TRP A 82 -50.93 -6.54 7.53
C TRP A 82 -49.63 -6.12 6.85
N HIS A 83 -49.18 -6.84 5.82
CA HIS A 83 -48.00 -6.44 5.04
C HIS A 83 -48.16 -5.07 4.41
N SER A 84 -49.35 -4.75 3.89
CA SER A 84 -49.67 -3.42 3.35
C SER A 84 -49.52 -2.32 4.40
N VAL A 85 -50.00 -2.53 5.62
CA VAL A 85 -49.87 -1.57 6.73
C VAL A 85 -48.40 -1.35 7.11
N ILE A 86 -47.63 -2.43 7.27
CA ILE A 86 -46.21 -2.33 7.61
C ILE A 86 -45.42 -1.62 6.49
N GLN A 87 -45.73 -1.91 5.23
CA GLN A 87 -45.11 -1.24 4.10
C GLN A 87 -45.38 0.27 4.10
N GLU A 88 -46.63 0.69 4.35
CA GLU A 88 -46.98 2.10 4.40
C GLU A 88 -46.24 2.85 5.53
N GLU A 89 -46.21 2.29 6.73
CA GLU A 89 -45.50 2.88 7.87
C GLU A 89 -43.97 2.90 7.66
N ALA A 90 -43.41 1.84 7.07
CA ALA A 90 -41.99 1.81 6.72
C ALA A 90 -41.63 2.92 5.72
N ILE A 91 -42.45 3.17 4.70
CA ILE A 91 -42.26 4.26 3.73
C ILE A 91 -42.29 5.63 4.44
N LYS A 92 -43.22 5.85 5.39
CA LYS A 92 -43.31 7.10 6.17
C LYS A 92 -42.03 7.33 7.00
N ILE A 93 -41.49 6.30 7.63
CA ILE A 93 -40.24 6.43 8.41
C ILE A 93 -39.07 6.72 7.47
N LEU A 94 -38.94 5.95 6.39
CA LEU A 94 -37.83 6.05 5.43
C LEU A 94 -37.80 7.40 4.70
N SER A 95 -38.95 7.94 4.31
CA SER A 95 -39.04 9.23 3.61
C SER A 95 -38.67 10.43 4.49
N ASN A 96 -38.82 10.30 5.82
CA ASN A 96 -38.43 11.32 6.80
C ASN A 96 -36.95 11.23 7.22
N GLN A 97 -36.29 10.09 7.00
CA GLN A 97 -34.85 9.94 7.21
C GLN A 97 -34.08 10.53 6.02
N GLN A 98 -33.47 11.70 6.24
CA GLN A 98 -32.75 12.42 5.19
C GLN A 98 -31.37 12.85 5.67
N MET A 99 -30.42 12.77 4.76
CA MET A 99 -29.08 13.30 4.94
C MET A 99 -29.10 14.85 5.00
N PRO A 100 -28.15 15.49 5.72
CA PRO A 100 -28.02 16.94 5.77
C PRO A 100 -27.88 17.58 4.38
N LYS A 101 -28.67 18.63 4.12
CA LYS A 101 -28.62 19.37 2.85
C LYS A 101 -27.52 20.42 2.87
N GLY A 102 -26.85 20.63 1.73
CA GLY A 102 -25.82 21.65 1.56
C GLY A 102 -24.44 21.06 1.26
N ASN A 103 -23.42 21.91 1.32
CA ASN A 103 -22.03 21.54 1.06
C ASN A 103 -21.39 20.95 2.31
N TYR A 104 -20.56 19.91 2.14
CA TYR A 104 -19.71 19.38 3.19
C TYR A 104 -18.77 20.48 3.76
N PRO A 105 -18.51 20.53 5.08
CA PRO A 105 -18.82 19.52 6.11
C PRO A 105 -20.23 19.60 6.72
N VAL A 106 -20.97 20.69 6.51
CA VAL A 106 -22.28 20.91 7.14
C VAL A 106 -23.40 20.11 6.45
N GLY A 107 -23.32 19.96 5.13
CA GLY A 107 -24.21 19.14 4.32
C GLY A 107 -23.50 17.95 3.67
N SER A 108 -24.21 17.15 2.89
CA SER A 108 -23.67 15.92 2.30
C SER A 108 -23.04 16.06 0.91
N TYR A 109 -23.00 17.28 0.34
CA TYR A 109 -22.44 17.50 -1.01
C TYR A 109 -20.92 17.64 -1.01
N GLN A 110 -20.29 16.77 -1.77
CA GLN A 110 -18.87 16.78 -2.07
C GLN A 110 -18.64 17.33 -3.48
N SER A 111 -17.93 18.46 -3.56
CA SER A 111 -17.59 19.08 -4.85
C SER A 111 -16.32 18.44 -5.42
N SER A 112 -16.39 17.97 -6.67
CA SER A 112 -15.21 17.47 -7.39
C SER A 112 -14.11 18.52 -7.57
N MET A 113 -14.42 19.80 -7.36
CA MET A 113 -13.43 20.87 -7.47
C MET A 113 -12.64 21.11 -6.18
N THR A 114 -13.14 20.65 -5.03
CA THR A 114 -12.56 20.97 -3.72
C THR A 114 -12.17 19.74 -2.90
N VAL A 115 -12.45 18.53 -3.38
CA VAL A 115 -12.01 17.30 -2.72
C VAL A 115 -10.48 17.22 -2.67
N THR A 116 -9.97 16.76 -1.53
CA THR A 116 -8.55 16.55 -1.29
C THR A 116 -8.22 15.05 -1.22
N LYS A 117 -6.94 14.70 -1.10
CA LYS A 117 -6.52 13.28 -1.00
C LYS A 117 -7.10 12.60 0.24
N GLU A 118 -7.29 13.35 1.32
CA GLU A 118 -7.84 12.90 2.60
C GLU A 118 -9.29 12.41 2.45
N PHE A 119 -10.07 12.98 1.53
CA PHE A 119 -11.44 12.50 1.22
C PHE A 119 -11.47 11.03 0.76
N PHE A 120 -10.41 10.55 0.11
CA PHE A 120 -10.28 9.20 -0.40
C PHE A 120 -9.60 8.24 0.58
N SER A 121 -9.31 8.69 1.82
CA SER A 121 -8.69 7.86 2.84
C SER A 121 -9.68 6.84 3.43
N LEU A 122 -9.13 5.86 4.16
CA LEU A 122 -9.94 4.85 4.83
C LEU A 122 -10.75 5.47 5.98
N GLU A 123 -10.13 6.37 6.73
CA GLU A 123 -10.73 7.11 7.85
C GLU A 123 -11.91 7.95 7.36
N ALA A 124 -11.75 8.67 6.24
CA ALA A 124 -12.83 9.43 5.63
C ALA A 124 -13.99 8.53 5.17
N ARG A 125 -13.71 7.32 4.69
CA ARG A 125 -14.74 6.34 4.32
C ARG A 125 -15.50 5.82 5.54
N VAL A 126 -14.80 5.45 6.61
CA VAL A 126 -15.43 4.98 7.85
C VAL A 126 -16.33 6.08 8.44
N ALA A 127 -15.85 7.32 8.46
CA ALA A 127 -16.65 8.47 8.90
C ALA A 127 -17.90 8.68 8.02
N GLN A 128 -17.78 8.51 6.70
CA GLN A 128 -18.93 8.60 5.77
C GLN A 128 -19.97 7.50 6.03
N ASP A 129 -19.52 6.26 6.22
CA ASP A 129 -20.41 5.12 6.49
C ASP A 129 -21.11 5.30 7.85
N ALA A 130 -20.41 5.79 8.88
CA ALA A 130 -20.98 6.10 10.19
C ALA A 130 -22.03 7.22 10.10
N HIS A 131 -21.73 8.31 9.39
CA HIS A 131 -22.66 9.43 9.19
C HIS A 131 -23.93 9.00 8.43
N LEU A 132 -23.80 8.09 7.45
CA LEU A 132 -24.94 7.52 6.74
C LEU A 132 -25.83 6.68 7.67
N LYS A 133 -25.23 5.87 8.57
CA LYS A 133 -25.96 5.09 9.57
C LYS A 133 -26.70 5.98 10.57
N GLU A 134 -26.10 7.10 10.99
CA GLU A 134 -26.71 8.08 11.90
C GLU A 134 -27.98 8.70 11.32
N HIS A 135 -27.98 9.05 10.03
CA HIS A 135 -29.10 9.72 9.37
C HIS A 135 -30.10 8.78 8.68
N MET A 136 -29.74 7.51 8.47
CA MET A 136 -30.63 6.48 7.90
C MET A 136 -30.72 5.20 8.76
N PRO A 137 -30.95 5.31 10.09
CA PRO A 137 -30.84 4.17 10.99
C PRO A 137 -31.90 3.09 10.73
N PHE A 138 -33.08 3.46 10.23
CA PHE A 138 -34.16 2.49 10.00
C PHE A 138 -33.89 1.63 8.76
N LEU A 139 -33.48 2.24 7.64
CA LEU A 139 -33.08 1.48 6.46
C LEU A 139 -31.88 0.58 6.77
N HIS A 140 -30.88 1.15 7.44
CA HIS A 140 -29.67 0.42 7.81
C HIS A 140 -30.00 -0.79 8.69
N ALA A 141 -30.84 -0.63 9.72
CA ALA A 141 -31.25 -1.71 10.61
C ALA A 141 -32.04 -2.81 9.89
N ILE A 142 -32.97 -2.44 9.00
CA ILE A 142 -33.72 -3.41 8.17
C ILE A 142 -32.76 -4.23 7.30
N LEU A 143 -31.86 -3.57 6.60
CA LEU A 143 -30.94 -4.24 5.67
C LEU A 143 -29.96 -5.16 6.40
N ILE A 144 -29.46 -4.76 7.58
CA ILE A 144 -28.64 -5.65 8.42
C ILE A 144 -29.45 -6.85 8.88
N GLY A 145 -30.67 -6.64 9.38
CA GLY A 145 -31.54 -7.72 9.87
C GLY A 145 -32.03 -8.69 8.78
N MET A 146 -32.04 -8.27 7.52
CA MET A 146 -32.37 -9.13 6.37
C MET A 146 -31.25 -10.09 5.97
N ILE A 147 -30.00 -9.81 6.36
CA ILE A 147 -28.85 -10.64 5.98
C ILE A 147 -28.80 -11.84 6.93
N PRO A 148 -28.94 -13.08 6.43
CA PRO A 148 -28.81 -14.27 7.27
C PRO A 148 -27.36 -14.39 7.73
N SER A 149 -27.09 -14.10 9.00
CA SER A 149 -25.76 -14.26 9.59
C SER A 149 -25.87 -14.84 11.00
N ASP A 150 -25.05 -15.85 11.30
CA ASP A 150 -24.83 -16.37 12.65
C ASP A 150 -23.95 -15.43 13.50
N ALA A 151 -23.38 -14.38 12.89
CA ALA A 151 -22.57 -13.37 13.55
C ALA A 151 -23.42 -12.18 13.98
N ASP A 152 -23.18 -11.65 15.18
CA ASP A 152 -23.86 -10.45 15.67
C ASP A 152 -23.38 -9.22 14.89
N LEU A 153 -24.08 -8.89 13.81
CA LEU A 153 -23.77 -7.75 12.94
C LEU A 153 -24.03 -6.39 13.61
N THR A 154 -24.65 -6.37 14.81
CA THR A 154 -25.14 -5.15 15.48
C THR A 154 -24.12 -4.48 16.40
N THR A 155 -23.09 -5.18 16.85
CA THR A 155 -22.06 -4.65 17.76
C THR A 155 -21.01 -3.82 17.00
N ASN A 156 -20.90 -2.54 17.35
CA ASN A 156 -19.88 -1.62 16.81
C ASN A 156 -18.48 -1.87 17.42
N ASP A 157 -18.38 -2.61 18.51
CA ASP A 157 -17.16 -2.67 19.31
C ASP A 157 -16.09 -3.59 18.69
N GLY A 158 -14.93 -3.01 18.36
CA GLY A 158 -13.70 -3.71 17.96
C GLY A 158 -13.54 -4.02 16.47
N VAL A 159 -14.61 -3.95 15.67
CA VAL A 159 -14.55 -4.29 14.23
C VAL A 159 -14.04 -3.13 13.36
N ASP A 160 -14.23 -1.88 13.77
CA ASP A 160 -13.74 -0.72 13.00
C ASP A 160 -12.20 -0.60 13.03
N ASP A 161 -11.55 -0.89 14.17
CA ASP A 161 -10.08 -0.96 14.26
C ASP A 161 -9.51 -2.15 13.45
N LEU A 162 -10.17 -3.32 13.51
CA LEU A 162 -9.83 -4.48 12.68
C LEU A 162 -10.09 -4.24 11.18
N ALA A 163 -11.11 -3.46 10.82
CA ALA A 163 -11.38 -3.05 9.44
C ALA A 163 -10.33 -2.06 8.93
N LEU A 164 -9.83 -1.18 9.80
CA LEU A 164 -8.71 -0.29 9.49
C LEU A 164 -7.43 -1.07 9.16
N ASP A 165 -7.11 -2.10 9.94
CA ASP A 165 -5.97 -2.98 9.69
C ASP A 165 -6.15 -3.90 8.46
N LEU A 166 -7.37 -4.35 8.15
CA LEU A 166 -7.65 -5.26 7.03
C LEU A 166 -7.90 -4.56 5.68
N LEU A 167 -8.24 -3.26 5.68
CA LEU A 167 -8.53 -2.48 4.47
C LEU A 167 -7.43 -1.47 4.10
N ASP A 168 -6.39 -1.31 4.91
CA ASP A 168 -5.23 -0.53 4.50
C ASP A 168 -4.36 -1.37 3.55
N PRO A 169 -4.23 -1.05 2.26
CA PRO A 169 -3.31 -1.78 1.38
C PRO A 169 -1.85 -1.72 1.85
N ALA A 170 -1.52 -0.90 2.85
CA ALA A 170 -0.24 -0.93 3.55
C ALA A 170 -0.05 -2.17 4.45
N THR A 171 -1.11 -2.91 4.80
CA THR A 171 -1.03 -4.21 5.49
C THR A 171 -0.92 -5.39 4.53
N SER A 172 -0.88 -5.19 3.20
CA SER A 172 -0.46 -6.26 2.29
C SER A 172 0.95 -6.72 2.71
N SER A 173 0.98 -7.85 3.40
CA SER A 173 1.99 -8.20 4.39
C SER A 173 2.88 -9.34 3.93
N ASP A 174 2.66 -9.90 2.74
CA ASP A 174 3.61 -10.85 2.13
C ASP A 174 3.64 -10.75 0.60
N VAL A 175 3.66 -9.53 0.06
CA VAL A 175 3.97 -9.36 -1.36
C VAL A 175 5.49 -9.37 -1.54
N ASP A 176 6.04 -10.58 -1.67
CA ASP A 176 7.32 -10.77 -2.35
C ASP A 176 7.25 -9.98 -3.66
N ALA A 177 8.19 -9.06 -3.89
CA ALA A 177 8.15 -8.14 -5.05
C ALA A 177 8.16 -8.88 -6.42
N ALA A 178 8.30 -10.21 -6.40
CA ALA A 178 8.12 -11.13 -7.52
C ALA A 178 6.63 -11.39 -7.91
N ASN A 179 5.65 -11.04 -7.06
CA ASN A 179 4.23 -11.33 -7.27
C ASN A 179 3.37 -10.07 -7.53
N ILE A 180 3.89 -9.12 -8.32
CA ILE A 180 3.16 -7.93 -8.79
C ILE A 180 1.85 -8.28 -9.55
N ASN A 181 1.72 -9.52 -10.03
CA ASN A 181 0.53 -10.02 -10.74
C ASN A 181 -0.63 -10.49 -9.83
N VAL A 182 -0.47 -10.51 -8.50
CA VAL A 182 -1.51 -10.98 -7.57
C VAL A 182 -1.84 -9.91 -6.54
N LEU A 183 -2.37 -8.78 -7.00
CA LEU A 183 -3.19 -7.92 -6.14
C LEU A 183 -4.59 -8.51 -6.06
N GLY A 184 -4.70 -9.62 -5.33
CA GLY A 184 -5.94 -10.03 -4.72
C GLY A 184 -6.08 -9.31 -3.39
N TYR A 185 -7.30 -8.96 -3.00
CA TYR A 185 -7.61 -8.58 -1.62
C TYR A 185 -6.97 -9.61 -0.68
N GLU A 186 -6.00 -9.20 0.15
CA GLU A 186 -5.48 -10.09 1.19
C GLU A 186 -6.67 -10.52 2.04
N GLN A 187 -6.89 -11.82 2.09
CA GLN A 187 -8.03 -12.41 2.79
C GLN A 187 -7.66 -12.47 4.28
N PRO A 188 -8.40 -11.78 5.18
CA PRO A 188 -8.25 -11.99 6.61
C PRO A 188 -8.21 -13.47 6.96
N SER A 189 -7.34 -13.85 7.88
CA SER A 189 -7.19 -15.22 8.37
C SER A 189 -8.51 -15.82 8.92
N ASP A 190 -9.50 -14.99 9.26
CA ASP A 190 -10.85 -15.42 9.66
C ASP A 190 -11.93 -15.05 8.61
N LEU A 191 -12.48 -16.09 7.99
CA LEU A 191 -13.57 -16.00 7.01
C LEU A 191 -14.85 -15.37 7.57
N ARG A 192 -15.09 -15.44 8.90
CA ARG A 192 -16.29 -14.86 9.53
C ARG A 192 -16.21 -13.34 9.62
N ILE A 193 -15.03 -12.80 9.91
CA ILE A 193 -14.79 -11.35 9.95
C ILE A 193 -14.94 -10.76 8.53
N GLN A 194 -14.42 -11.45 7.50
CA GLN A 194 -14.60 -11.07 6.10
C GLN A 194 -16.07 -10.96 5.70
N ALA A 195 -16.86 -11.99 6.02
CA ALA A 195 -18.27 -12.01 5.70
C ALA A 195 -19.00 -10.83 6.35
N THR A 196 -18.71 -10.58 7.63
CA THR A 196 -19.27 -9.46 8.41
C THR A 196 -18.95 -8.10 7.79
N LEU A 197 -17.68 -7.83 7.48
CA LEU A 197 -17.25 -6.58 6.84
C LEU A 197 -17.88 -6.39 5.46
N ARG A 198 -17.96 -7.48 4.67
CA ARG A 198 -18.61 -7.46 3.35
C ARG A 198 -20.09 -7.09 3.47
N PHE A 199 -20.81 -7.68 4.42
CA PHE A 199 -22.23 -7.40 4.63
C PHE A 199 -22.48 -5.96 5.06
N ARG A 200 -21.71 -5.45 6.02
CA ARG A 200 -21.76 -4.03 6.43
C ARG A 200 -21.51 -3.09 5.25
N ARG A 201 -20.56 -3.45 4.39
CA ARG A 201 -20.26 -2.65 3.19
C ARG A 201 -21.39 -2.65 2.17
N ILE A 202 -22.07 -3.78 1.98
CA ILE A 202 -23.26 -3.89 1.12
C ILE A 202 -24.38 -2.99 1.67
N VAL A 203 -24.66 -3.07 2.97
CA VAL A 203 -25.71 -2.24 3.60
C VAL A 203 -25.43 -0.75 3.43
N SER A 204 -24.21 -0.31 3.75
CA SER A 204 -23.79 1.09 3.61
C SER A 204 -23.88 1.54 2.14
N THR A 205 -23.51 0.68 1.19
CA THR A 205 -23.64 0.96 -0.25
C THR A 205 -25.10 1.17 -0.66
N VAL A 206 -26.02 0.31 -0.22
CA VAL A 206 -27.45 0.45 -0.54
C VAL A 206 -28.02 1.73 0.07
N CYS A 207 -27.70 2.02 1.33
CA CYS A 207 -28.12 3.27 1.97
C CYS A 207 -27.59 4.50 1.19
N ALA A 208 -26.34 4.46 0.74
CA ALA A 208 -25.73 5.54 -0.02
C ALA A 208 -26.40 5.72 -1.39
N MET A 209 -26.74 4.63 -2.08
CA MET A 209 -27.50 4.66 -3.34
C MET A 209 -28.88 5.29 -3.14
N MET A 210 -29.62 4.89 -2.10
CA MET A 210 -30.94 5.42 -1.81
C MET A 210 -30.88 6.91 -1.45
N SER A 211 -29.91 7.31 -0.62
CA SER A 211 -29.71 8.73 -0.26
C SER A 211 -29.37 9.60 -1.49
N TYR A 212 -28.54 9.10 -2.41
CA TYR A 212 -28.18 9.77 -3.65
C TYR A 212 -29.34 9.84 -4.65
N ALA A 213 -30.17 8.80 -4.71
CA ALA A 213 -31.36 8.78 -5.55
C ALA A 213 -32.40 9.81 -5.06
N ALA A 214 -32.59 9.91 -3.74
CA ALA A 214 -33.47 10.92 -3.14
C ALA A 214 -32.92 12.35 -3.30
N ASN A 215 -31.60 12.51 -3.21
CA ASN A 215 -30.92 13.78 -3.40
C ASN A 215 -29.53 13.55 -4.01
N ARG A 216 -29.34 13.91 -5.27
CA ARG A 216 -28.05 13.76 -5.97
C ARG A 216 -26.91 14.58 -5.35
N ARG A 217 -27.22 15.49 -4.43
CA ARG A 217 -26.22 16.17 -3.62
C ARG A 217 -25.66 15.32 -2.47
N CYS A 218 -26.19 14.13 -2.21
CA CYS A 218 -25.61 13.15 -1.28
C CYS A 218 -24.66 12.23 -2.05
N ASN A 219 -23.53 12.75 -2.52
CA ASN A 219 -22.71 12.12 -3.56
C ASN A 219 -21.34 11.60 -3.10
N ALA A 220 -21.04 11.59 -1.80
CA ALA A 220 -19.72 11.22 -1.29
C ALA A 220 -19.29 9.81 -1.76
N PHE A 221 -20.13 8.80 -1.53
CA PHE A 221 -19.91 7.44 -2.01
C PHE A 221 -19.77 7.38 -3.54
N GLN A 222 -20.67 8.04 -4.26
CA GLN A 222 -20.69 8.05 -5.72
C GLN A 222 -19.42 8.68 -6.30
N LEU A 223 -18.91 9.76 -5.69
CA LEU A 223 -17.67 10.42 -6.09
C LEU A 223 -16.46 9.52 -5.84
N THR A 224 -16.34 8.95 -4.64
CA THR A 224 -15.28 7.99 -4.28
C THR A 224 -15.24 6.82 -5.25
N ASN A 225 -16.40 6.20 -5.53
CA ASN A 225 -16.49 5.11 -6.49
C ASN A 225 -16.15 5.56 -7.91
N SER A 226 -16.56 6.76 -8.34
CA SER A 226 -16.26 7.23 -9.70
C SER A 226 -14.76 7.36 -9.95
N VAL A 227 -13.99 7.84 -8.97
CA VAL A 227 -12.52 7.94 -9.05
C VAL A 227 -11.88 6.55 -8.97
N ARG A 228 -12.38 5.68 -8.07
CA ARG A 228 -11.93 4.28 -7.97
C ARG A 228 -12.15 3.51 -9.28
N LEU A 229 -13.33 3.60 -9.88
CA LEU A 229 -13.66 2.94 -11.15
C LEU A 229 -12.79 3.47 -12.30
N LEU A 230 -12.51 4.78 -12.31
CA LEU A 230 -11.58 5.39 -13.26
C LEU A 230 -10.17 4.81 -13.11
N ALA A 231 -9.68 4.68 -11.88
CA ALA A 231 -8.40 4.01 -11.58
C ALA A 231 -8.42 2.52 -11.97
N CYS A 232 -9.52 1.81 -11.73
CA CYS A 232 -9.67 0.41 -12.15
C CYS A 232 -9.75 0.23 -13.68
N GLY A 233 -9.77 1.31 -14.46
CA GLY A 233 -9.76 1.24 -15.92
C GLY A 233 -11.11 0.85 -16.52
N ILE A 234 -12.21 1.11 -15.80
CA ILE A 234 -13.56 0.84 -16.29
C ILE A 234 -13.82 1.67 -17.55
N SER A 235 -14.40 1.02 -18.57
CA SER A 235 -14.75 1.64 -19.83
C SER A 235 -15.77 2.76 -19.63
N GLU A 236 -15.82 3.72 -20.55
CA GLU A 236 -16.79 4.83 -20.49
C GLU A 236 -18.23 4.31 -20.41
N ARG A 237 -18.59 3.34 -21.24
CA ARG A 237 -19.90 2.66 -21.20
C ARG A 237 -20.18 1.98 -19.85
N GLY A 238 -19.19 1.32 -19.26
CA GLY A 238 -19.34 0.70 -17.94
C GLY A 238 -19.55 1.76 -16.85
N HIS A 239 -18.83 2.87 -16.92
CA HIS A 239 -18.97 4.00 -16.02
C HIS A 239 -20.36 4.64 -16.16
N GLU A 240 -20.83 4.90 -17.38
CA GLU A 240 -22.15 5.46 -17.66
C GLU A 240 -23.27 4.59 -17.08
N TYR A 241 -23.19 3.27 -17.24
CA TYR A 241 -24.15 2.35 -16.65
C TYR A 241 -24.14 2.42 -15.11
N LEU A 242 -22.95 2.39 -14.49
CA LEU A 242 -22.81 2.48 -13.03
C LEU A 242 -23.29 3.83 -12.49
N ASN A 243 -23.14 4.90 -13.26
CA ASN A 243 -23.70 6.20 -12.93
C ASN A 243 -25.24 6.18 -13.01
N HIS A 244 -25.79 5.56 -14.06
CA HIS A 244 -27.23 5.45 -14.26
C HIS A 244 -27.93 4.73 -13.10
N VAL A 245 -27.33 3.65 -12.57
CA VAL A 245 -27.88 2.91 -11.41
C VAL A 245 -27.53 3.54 -10.05
N GLY A 246 -26.85 4.69 -10.02
CA GLY A 246 -26.55 5.42 -8.78
C GLY A 246 -25.35 4.89 -7.97
N LEU A 247 -24.52 4.02 -8.54
CA LEU A 247 -23.33 3.46 -7.89
C LEU A 247 -22.10 4.40 -7.97
N CYS A 248 -22.08 5.32 -8.94
CA CYS A 248 -21.01 6.30 -9.07
C CYS A 248 -21.48 7.64 -9.65
N SER A 249 -20.65 8.67 -9.50
CA SER A 249 -20.81 9.95 -10.20
C SER A 249 -20.34 9.81 -11.66
N SER A 250 -20.64 10.80 -12.50
CA SER A 250 -20.26 10.76 -13.92
C SER A 250 -18.74 10.64 -14.08
N ARG A 251 -18.29 10.09 -15.22
CA ARG A 251 -16.86 10.03 -15.54
C ARG A 251 -16.21 11.41 -15.58
N TRP A 252 -16.93 12.42 -16.07
CA TRP A 252 -16.49 13.81 -16.07
C TRP A 252 -16.27 14.35 -14.66
N THR A 253 -17.14 14.01 -13.71
CA THR A 253 -16.98 14.38 -12.30
C THR A 253 -15.72 13.73 -11.71
N ALA A 254 -15.45 12.46 -12.03
CA ALA A 254 -14.23 11.78 -11.60
C ALA A 254 -12.96 12.43 -12.19
N LEU A 255 -12.98 12.77 -13.48
CA LEU A 255 -11.88 13.46 -14.14
C LEU A 255 -11.65 14.86 -13.58
N ALA A 256 -12.73 15.60 -13.27
CA ALA A 256 -12.64 16.90 -12.63
C ALA A 256 -12.03 16.79 -11.21
N ALA A 257 -12.43 15.79 -10.44
CA ALA A 257 -11.83 15.49 -9.14
C ALA A 257 -10.33 15.19 -9.27
N MET A 258 -9.94 14.28 -10.17
CA MET A 258 -8.55 13.96 -10.39
C MET A 258 -7.73 15.17 -10.89
N LYS A 259 -8.33 16.05 -11.71
CA LYS A 259 -7.69 17.30 -12.14
C LYS A 259 -7.48 18.26 -10.97
N SER A 260 -8.47 18.43 -10.10
CA SER A 260 -8.32 19.26 -8.89
C SER A 260 -7.22 18.71 -7.97
N LEU A 261 -7.21 17.40 -7.74
CA LEU A 261 -6.16 16.72 -6.97
C LEU A 261 -4.77 16.87 -7.60
N SER A 262 -4.68 16.93 -8.93
CA SER A 262 -3.42 17.19 -9.63
C SER A 262 -2.92 18.61 -9.40
N LEU A 263 -3.82 19.61 -9.38
CA LEU A 263 -3.47 20.99 -9.05
C LEU A 263 -3.03 21.12 -7.58
N ASP A 264 -3.72 20.46 -6.66
CA ASP A 264 -3.30 20.37 -5.25
C ASP A 264 -1.93 19.69 -5.11
N ALA A 265 -1.70 18.59 -5.83
CA ALA A 265 -0.40 17.91 -5.84
C ALA A 265 0.73 18.81 -6.37
N GLN A 266 0.47 19.58 -7.44
CA GLN A 266 1.42 20.58 -7.96
C GLN A 266 1.69 21.71 -6.95
N ALA A 267 0.65 22.20 -6.27
CA ALA A 267 0.83 23.22 -5.23
C ALA A 267 1.65 22.69 -4.04
N LYS A 268 1.40 21.45 -3.62
CA LYS A 268 2.18 20.77 -2.58
C LYS A 268 3.63 20.53 -3.00
N LEU A 269 3.87 20.14 -4.25
CA LEU A 269 5.22 20.02 -4.83
C LEU A 269 5.98 21.36 -4.76
N LYS A 270 5.36 22.45 -5.23
CA LYS A 270 5.97 23.80 -5.17
C LYS A 270 6.27 24.21 -3.74
N LYS A 271 5.36 23.93 -2.80
CA LYS A 271 5.60 24.18 -1.37
C LYS A 271 6.77 23.37 -0.83
N SER A 272 6.89 22.09 -1.20
CA SER A 272 8.02 21.24 -0.81
C SER A 272 9.34 21.74 -1.39
N MET A 273 9.34 22.23 -2.63
CA MET A 273 10.52 22.77 -3.29
C MET A 273 10.91 24.18 -2.82
N SER A 274 10.01 24.91 -2.17
CA SER A 274 10.25 26.28 -1.71
C SER A 274 11.47 26.37 -0.79
N ILE A 275 12.18 27.50 -0.84
CA ILE A 275 13.38 27.73 -0.04
C ILE A 275 12.98 27.92 1.42
N SER A 276 13.58 27.14 2.31
CA SER A 276 13.43 27.27 3.75
C SER A 276 14.77 27.66 4.37
N PRO A 277 14.84 28.70 5.23
CA PRO A 277 16.05 29.02 5.98
C PRO A 277 16.53 27.89 6.89
N GLN A 278 15.64 26.95 7.23
CA GLN A 278 15.92 25.83 8.14
C GLN A 278 16.54 24.62 7.43
N CYS A 279 16.57 24.61 6.10
CA CYS A 279 17.15 23.53 5.30
C CYS A 279 17.71 24.13 4.00
N PRO A 280 19.02 24.45 3.94
CA PRO A 280 19.65 25.09 2.78
C PRO A 280 19.79 24.13 1.61
N ILE A 281 19.84 22.82 1.87
CA ILE A 281 19.83 21.78 0.83
C ILE A 281 18.44 21.59 0.25
N ALA A 282 18.35 21.41 -1.08
CA ALA A 282 17.09 21.14 -1.73
C ALA A 282 16.54 19.74 -1.38
N PRO A 283 15.21 19.54 -1.47
CA PRO A 283 14.65 18.20 -1.56
C PRO A 283 15.29 17.42 -2.70
N SER A 284 15.48 16.12 -2.49
CA SER A 284 16.14 15.28 -3.48
C SER A 284 15.16 14.86 -4.58
N ILE A 285 15.60 14.87 -5.84
CA ILE A 285 14.76 14.54 -7.00
C ILE A 285 15.19 13.19 -7.57
N CYS A 286 14.30 12.19 -7.54
CA CYS A 286 14.53 10.90 -8.19
C CYS A 286 13.86 10.92 -9.56
N ILE A 287 14.64 10.73 -10.63
CA ILE A 287 14.15 10.65 -12.01
C ILE A 287 14.56 9.36 -12.68
N ASP A 288 13.74 8.92 -13.61
CA ASP A 288 13.99 7.74 -14.43
C ASP A 288 13.22 7.84 -15.76
N ASN A 289 13.68 7.06 -16.73
CA ASN A 289 13.11 7.03 -18.05
C ASN A 289 11.77 6.28 -18.06
N ILE A 290 10.86 6.69 -18.94
CA ILE A 290 9.58 6.00 -19.08
C ILE A 290 9.15 5.92 -20.53
N ASP A 291 9.44 4.76 -21.11
CA ASP A 291 9.01 4.41 -22.46
C ASP A 291 7.66 3.68 -22.44
N MET A 292 6.73 4.13 -23.27
CA MET A 292 5.41 3.52 -23.44
C MET A 292 5.09 3.32 -24.92
N GLU A 293 4.83 2.07 -25.31
CA GLU A 293 4.33 1.77 -26.65
C GLU A 293 2.83 2.04 -26.74
N GLU A 294 2.44 3.01 -27.55
CA GLU A 294 1.07 3.17 -28.02
C GLU A 294 0.76 2.13 -29.10
N LYS A 295 0.07 1.05 -28.72
CA LYS A 295 -0.34 0.01 -29.67
C LYS A 295 -1.64 0.40 -30.37
N VAL A 296 -1.52 0.86 -31.61
CA VAL A 296 -2.68 1.08 -32.48
C VAL A 296 -3.16 -0.28 -33.02
N ARG A 297 -4.44 -0.61 -32.80
CA ARG A 297 -5.02 -1.92 -33.16
C ARG A 297 -5.04 -2.19 -34.67
N ASN A 298 -5.17 -1.15 -35.51
CA ASN A 298 -5.15 -1.24 -36.96
C ASN A 298 -4.12 -0.26 -37.52
N ILE A 299 -3.00 -0.78 -38.02
CA ILE A 299 -1.94 0.04 -38.63
C ILE A 299 -2.42 0.52 -40.01
N SER A 300 -2.41 1.83 -40.24
CA SER A 300 -2.67 2.43 -41.55
C SER A 300 -1.68 3.56 -41.85
N VAL A 301 -1.66 4.06 -43.09
CA VAL A 301 -0.79 5.20 -43.44
C VAL A 301 -1.26 6.43 -42.66
N GLY A 302 -0.45 6.85 -41.67
CA GLY A 302 -0.78 7.91 -40.71
C GLY A 302 -1.20 7.42 -39.31
N HIS A 303 -1.47 6.11 -39.13
CA HIS A 303 -1.76 5.49 -37.84
C HIS A 303 -0.76 4.36 -37.58
N ARG A 304 0.40 4.71 -37.02
CA ARG A 304 1.46 3.77 -36.65
C ARG A 304 1.55 3.68 -35.13
N ALA A 305 2.03 2.53 -34.64
CA ALA A 305 2.44 2.44 -33.23
C ALA A 305 3.54 3.48 -32.97
N PHE A 306 3.37 4.26 -31.91
CA PHE A 306 4.31 5.30 -31.50
C PHE A 306 4.84 4.94 -30.12
N THR A 307 6.15 5.10 -29.91
CA THR A 307 6.74 4.96 -28.57
C THR A 307 6.85 6.35 -27.97
N PHE A 308 6.03 6.62 -26.96
CA PHE A 308 6.24 7.77 -26.11
C PHE A 308 7.52 7.55 -25.30
N ARG A 309 8.42 8.53 -25.31
CA ARG A 309 9.69 8.52 -24.56
C ARG A 309 9.71 9.72 -23.63
N GLY A 310 9.35 9.48 -22.38
CA GLY A 310 9.36 10.52 -21.35
C GLY A 310 10.36 10.24 -20.25
N THR A 311 10.41 11.17 -19.30
CA THR A 311 11.11 11.03 -18.03
C THR A 311 10.11 11.38 -16.93
N TRP A 312 10.16 10.63 -15.85
CA TRP A 312 9.27 10.82 -14.73
C TRP A 312 9.98 10.58 -13.41
N GLY A 313 9.32 10.88 -12.31
CA GLY A 313 10.00 10.93 -11.04
C GLY A 313 9.16 11.53 -9.93
N TYR A 314 9.84 11.76 -8.82
CA TYR A 314 9.26 12.41 -7.66
C TYR A 314 10.32 13.19 -6.89
N VAL A 315 9.84 14.12 -6.07
CA VAL A 315 10.63 14.84 -5.09
C VAL A 315 10.47 14.17 -3.74
N HIS A 316 11.58 13.87 -3.08
CA HIS A 316 11.66 13.36 -1.72
C HIS A 316 12.16 14.46 -0.79
N SER A 317 11.28 14.93 0.11
CA SER A 317 11.72 15.85 1.15
C SER A 317 12.52 15.07 2.21
N PRO A 318 13.66 15.61 2.67
CA PRO A 318 14.46 14.95 3.68
C PRO A 318 13.68 14.87 5.00
N ASP A 319 13.97 13.81 5.78
CA ASP A 319 13.38 13.65 7.10
C ASP A 319 13.83 14.79 8.04
N ALA A 320 12.88 15.37 8.77
CA ALA A 320 13.14 16.54 9.62
C ALA A 320 14.11 16.24 10.77
N GLU A 321 14.11 15.02 11.33
CA GLU A 321 15.04 14.62 12.39
C GLU A 321 16.44 14.39 11.81
N LEU A 322 16.53 13.84 10.61
CA LEU A 322 17.80 13.74 9.89
C LEU A 322 18.39 15.14 9.69
N ILE A 323 17.63 16.09 9.15
CA ILE A 323 18.10 17.46 8.93
C ILE A 323 18.51 18.13 10.24
N ALA A 324 17.73 17.97 11.31
CA ALA A 324 18.07 18.52 12.63
C ALA A 324 19.36 17.91 13.23
N SER A 325 19.76 16.70 12.80
CA SER A 325 20.99 16.03 13.24
C SER A 325 22.25 16.43 12.45
N LEU A 326 22.11 17.22 11.39
CA LEU A 326 23.20 17.60 10.49
C LEU A 326 23.66 19.04 10.77
N ASP A 327 24.93 19.31 10.48
CA ASP A 327 25.43 20.67 10.48
C ASP A 327 24.91 21.43 9.25
N GLN A 328 24.12 22.47 9.49
CA GLN A 328 23.48 23.27 8.44
C GLN A 328 24.50 24.06 7.61
N SER A 329 25.65 24.45 8.17
CA SER A 329 26.71 25.12 7.38
C SER A 329 27.33 24.22 6.33
N GLU A 330 27.30 22.91 6.53
CA GLU A 330 27.86 21.91 5.61
C GLU A 330 26.86 21.47 4.52
N LEU A 331 25.62 21.96 4.57
CA LEU A 331 24.54 21.62 3.62
C LEU A 331 24.36 22.67 2.51
N THR A 332 25.32 23.56 2.33
CA THR A 332 25.28 24.64 1.33
C THR A 332 25.99 24.25 0.03
N LEU A 333 25.68 24.97 -1.06
CA LEU A 333 26.37 24.81 -2.33
C LEU A 333 27.85 25.19 -2.23
N GLU A 334 28.18 26.22 -1.44
CA GLU A 334 29.55 26.67 -1.22
C GLU A 334 30.40 25.58 -0.53
N SER A 335 29.90 25.00 0.56
CA SER A 335 30.57 23.92 1.29
C SER A 335 30.80 22.70 0.40
N TYR A 336 29.81 22.36 -0.45
CA TYR A 336 29.97 21.31 -1.46
C TYR A 336 31.11 21.61 -2.44
N HIS A 337 31.16 22.83 -3.01
CA HIS A 337 32.25 23.21 -3.92
C HIS A 337 33.62 23.18 -3.24
N ASN A 338 33.72 23.68 -2.01
CA ASN A 338 34.95 23.65 -1.23
C ASN A 338 35.43 22.21 -0.99
N ALA A 339 34.51 21.29 -0.67
CA ALA A 339 34.83 19.87 -0.51
C ALA A 339 35.31 19.21 -1.82
N ILE A 340 34.63 19.47 -2.94
CA ILE A 340 34.99 18.91 -4.25
C ILE A 340 36.33 19.45 -4.76
N GLN A 341 36.67 20.71 -4.47
CA GLN A 341 37.98 21.26 -4.83
C GLN A 341 39.14 20.49 -4.20
N GLN A 342 38.99 20.02 -2.95
CA GLN A 342 40.01 19.24 -2.25
C GLN A 342 40.27 17.87 -2.90
N VAL A 343 39.26 17.32 -3.59
CA VAL A 343 39.38 16.02 -4.30
C VAL A 343 40.44 16.09 -5.40
N LYS A 344 40.66 17.24 -6.04
CA LYS A 344 41.67 17.41 -7.10
C LYS A 344 43.10 17.12 -6.61
N SER A 345 43.37 17.39 -5.33
CA SER A 345 44.67 17.14 -4.68
C SER A 345 44.68 15.88 -3.81
N MET A 346 43.56 15.15 -3.73
CA MET A 346 43.46 13.96 -2.88
C MET A 346 44.32 12.81 -3.45
N THR A 347 45.20 12.25 -2.62
CA THR A 347 45.95 11.05 -2.99
C THR A 347 45.10 9.81 -2.70
N ILE A 348 44.76 9.05 -3.73
CA ILE A 348 44.01 7.80 -3.58
C ILE A 348 44.96 6.68 -3.15
N GLU A 349 44.69 6.07 -1.99
CA GLU A 349 45.49 4.98 -1.45
C GLU A 349 44.67 3.68 -1.36
N PRO A 350 45.26 2.49 -1.59
CA PRO A 350 44.53 1.23 -1.52
C PRO A 350 43.77 1.00 -0.21
N ARG A 351 44.31 1.50 0.92
CA ARG A 351 43.66 1.40 2.24
C ARG A 351 42.30 2.10 2.30
N MET A 352 42.02 3.06 1.42
CA MET A 352 40.71 3.73 1.34
C MET A 352 39.59 2.82 0.84
N PHE A 353 39.94 1.68 0.23
CA PHE A 353 39.00 0.68 -0.29
C PHE A 353 39.04 -0.64 0.48
N LEU A 354 39.87 -0.71 1.53
CA LEU A 354 39.93 -1.86 2.43
C LEU A 354 39.04 -1.58 3.65
N PRO A 355 38.35 -2.61 4.17
CA PRO A 355 37.59 -2.46 5.41
C PRO A 355 38.53 -2.06 6.56
N SER A 356 38.05 -1.15 7.40
CA SER A 356 38.65 -0.88 8.70
C SER A 356 38.50 -2.08 9.63
N ARG A 357 39.23 -2.08 10.74
CA ARG A 357 39.15 -3.16 11.73
C ARG A 357 37.74 -3.37 12.28
N GLU A 358 36.99 -2.30 12.47
CA GLU A 358 35.60 -2.34 12.96
C GLU A 358 34.64 -2.88 11.89
N GLU A 359 34.84 -2.48 10.64
CA GLU A 359 34.07 -3.03 9.50
C GLU A 359 34.37 -4.51 9.29
N ASP A 360 35.62 -4.95 9.45
CA ASP A 360 35.99 -6.38 9.37
C ASP A 360 35.31 -7.22 10.46
N GLN A 361 35.20 -6.69 11.68
CA GLN A 361 34.45 -7.35 12.76
C GLN A 361 32.97 -7.45 12.42
N THR A 362 32.41 -6.39 11.85
CA THR A 362 31.02 -6.36 11.36
C THR A 362 30.80 -7.37 10.24
N ILE A 363 31.67 -7.41 9.22
CA ILE A 363 31.60 -8.36 8.10
C ILE A 363 31.63 -9.79 8.63
N ARG A 364 32.51 -10.09 9.59
CA ARG A 364 32.56 -11.40 10.24
C ARG A 364 31.27 -11.71 10.97
N ALA A 365 30.74 -10.78 11.76
CA ALA A 365 29.50 -10.98 12.49
C ALA A 365 28.30 -11.21 11.55
N VAL A 366 28.22 -10.46 10.44
CA VAL A 366 27.23 -10.66 9.38
C VAL A 366 27.30 -12.09 8.83
N TRP A 367 28.50 -12.57 8.46
CA TRP A 367 28.67 -13.93 7.99
C TRP A 367 28.19 -14.98 9.00
N LEU A 368 28.56 -14.83 10.26
CA LEU A 368 28.12 -15.72 11.33
C LEU A 368 26.60 -15.71 11.46
N SER A 369 25.95 -14.55 11.37
CA SER A 369 24.49 -14.43 11.37
C SER A 369 23.83 -15.06 10.15
N GLN A 370 24.41 -14.93 8.96
CA GLN A 370 23.88 -15.57 7.75
C GLN A 370 23.96 -17.09 7.83
N ILE A 371 25.03 -17.65 8.39
CA ILE A 371 25.16 -19.09 8.65
C ILE A 371 24.15 -19.52 9.73
N ALA A 372 24.06 -18.79 10.83
CA ALA A 372 23.10 -19.03 11.91
C ALA A 372 21.65 -19.00 11.42
N LYS A 373 21.32 -18.13 10.45
CA LYS A 373 20.00 -18.09 9.81
C LYS A 373 19.67 -19.39 9.08
N VAL A 374 20.60 -19.91 8.28
CA VAL A 374 20.39 -21.18 7.56
C VAL A 374 20.31 -22.36 8.54
N LEU A 375 21.15 -22.35 9.59
CA LEU A 375 21.08 -23.35 10.66
C LEU A 375 19.72 -23.33 11.38
N HIS A 376 19.22 -22.14 11.71
CA HIS A 376 17.91 -21.92 12.32
C HIS A 376 16.77 -22.41 11.44
N GLN A 377 16.86 -22.12 10.14
CA GLN A 377 15.77 -22.38 9.21
C GLN A 377 15.61 -23.86 8.86
N TYR A 378 16.70 -24.64 8.83
CA TYR A 378 16.68 -25.98 8.25
C TYR A 378 17.13 -27.13 9.16
N PHE A 379 17.82 -26.84 10.27
CA PHE A 379 18.41 -27.89 11.10
C PHE A 379 17.94 -27.82 12.55
N ALA A 380 18.14 -26.69 13.22
CA ALA A 380 18.09 -26.66 14.67
C ALA A 380 17.72 -25.30 15.25
N ASP A 381 17.31 -25.29 16.51
CA ASP A 381 17.12 -24.10 17.34
C ASP A 381 18.10 -24.10 18.52
N PRO A 382 18.67 -22.94 18.91
CA PRO A 382 19.49 -22.86 20.11
C PRO A 382 18.62 -22.96 21.36
N LYS A 383 19.11 -23.69 22.38
CA LYS A 383 18.43 -23.83 23.68
C LYS A 383 18.26 -22.48 24.40
N ASP A 384 19.23 -21.58 24.29
CA ASP A 384 19.16 -20.22 24.79
C ASP A 384 19.54 -19.22 23.69
N LEU A 385 18.56 -18.43 23.26
CA LEU A 385 18.67 -17.41 22.21
C LEU A 385 19.57 -16.24 22.61
N LYS A 386 19.72 -15.92 23.91
CA LYS A 386 20.46 -14.72 24.34
C LYS A 386 21.96 -14.86 24.17
N ASN A 387 22.49 -16.05 24.41
CA ASN A 387 23.93 -16.35 24.35
C ASN A 387 24.34 -17.01 23.01
N ALA A 388 23.37 -17.27 22.13
CA ALA A 388 23.60 -17.84 20.81
C ALA A 388 24.01 -16.75 19.81
N ILE A 389 24.84 -17.11 18.83
CA ILE A 389 25.05 -16.29 17.64
C ILE A 389 23.69 -16.07 16.98
N SER A 390 23.30 -14.81 16.91
CA SER A 390 22.01 -14.37 16.39
C SER A 390 21.90 -14.67 14.88
N PRO A 391 20.76 -15.20 14.39
CA PRO A 391 20.48 -15.30 12.96
C PRO A 391 20.20 -13.92 12.30
N THR A 392 20.05 -12.88 13.12
CA THR A 392 19.92 -11.49 12.66
C THR A 392 21.28 -10.79 12.76
N PRO A 393 21.78 -10.19 11.66
CA PRO A 393 23.03 -9.43 11.66
C PRO A 393 23.05 -8.27 12.66
N PRO A 394 24.24 -7.83 13.12
CA PRO A 394 24.35 -6.66 13.99
C PRO A 394 23.90 -5.39 13.26
N VAL A 395 23.27 -4.48 14.01
CA VAL A 395 22.88 -3.16 13.49
C VAL A 395 24.10 -2.24 13.47
N VAL A 396 24.35 -1.58 12.34
CA VAL A 396 25.43 -0.59 12.19
C VAL A 396 24.87 0.81 12.19
N GLU A 397 24.05 1.16 11.19
CA GLU A 397 23.43 2.47 11.08
C GLU A 397 22.06 2.32 10.41
N GLN A 398 21.02 2.16 11.23
CA GLN A 398 19.64 2.00 10.75
C GLN A 398 18.94 3.35 10.59
N ILE A 399 18.30 3.56 9.44
CA ILE A 399 17.50 4.77 9.19
C ILE A 399 16.10 4.65 9.79
N SER A 400 15.43 5.79 9.97
CA SER A 400 14.09 5.85 10.55
C SER A 400 13.05 5.17 9.65
N PRO A 401 12.17 4.30 10.17
CA PRO A 401 11.09 3.68 9.41
C PRO A 401 9.93 4.66 9.20
N ARG A 402 10.13 5.98 9.23
CA ARG A 402 9.05 6.95 9.00
C ARG A 402 8.63 6.95 7.54
N LYS A 403 7.34 7.20 7.33
CA LYS A 403 6.79 7.33 5.98
C LYS A 403 7.42 8.55 5.29
N PRO A 404 7.98 8.41 4.09
CA PRO A 404 8.65 9.50 3.40
C PRO A 404 7.63 10.54 2.93
N ASN A 405 8.06 11.80 2.89
CA ASN A 405 7.28 12.85 2.25
C ASN A 405 7.67 12.95 0.76
N ILE A 406 6.82 12.35 -0.09
CA ILE A 406 7.05 12.24 -1.54
C ILE A 406 5.99 13.01 -2.31
N HIS A 407 6.44 13.79 -3.29
CA HIS A 407 5.59 14.50 -4.25
C HIS A 407 5.92 14.07 -5.67
N MET A 408 4.97 13.42 -6.34
CA MET A 408 5.14 12.98 -7.72
C MET A 408 5.22 14.17 -8.66
N LEU A 409 6.18 14.12 -9.58
CA LEU A 409 6.27 15.08 -10.67
C LEU A 409 5.14 14.85 -11.67
N ARG A 410 4.81 15.87 -12.46
CA ARG A 410 4.11 15.71 -13.72
C ARG A 410 5.06 15.02 -14.70
N LEU A 411 4.59 13.96 -15.35
CA LEU A 411 5.30 13.25 -16.41
C LEU A 411 5.78 14.25 -17.49
N MET A 412 7.07 14.17 -17.83
CA MET A 412 7.72 15.07 -18.77
C MET A 412 7.80 14.41 -20.15
N ASP A 413 7.46 15.18 -21.20
CA ASP A 413 7.61 14.78 -22.60
C ASP A 413 9.03 15.09 -23.08
N ALA A 414 10.01 14.53 -22.38
CA ALA A 414 11.43 14.69 -22.64
C ALA A 414 12.13 13.38 -22.25
N SER A 415 13.11 12.95 -23.05
CA SER A 415 13.83 11.71 -22.80
C SER A 415 15.24 11.99 -22.27
N ASP A 416 15.54 11.50 -21.09
CA ASP A 416 16.89 11.48 -20.49
C ASP A 416 17.92 10.56 -21.19
N ASN A 417 17.53 9.88 -22.28
CA ASN A 417 18.42 9.01 -23.06
C ASN A 417 19.45 9.78 -23.93
N SER A 418 19.51 11.11 -23.82
CA SER A 418 20.48 11.94 -24.52
C SER A 418 20.83 13.19 -23.70
N ALA A 419 22.00 13.79 -23.96
CA ALA A 419 22.40 15.03 -23.31
C ALA A 419 21.39 16.18 -23.54
N GLU A 420 20.91 16.33 -24.78
CA GLU A 420 19.88 17.34 -25.12
C GLU A 420 18.60 17.12 -24.31
N GLY A 421 18.12 15.88 -24.27
CA GLY A 421 16.89 15.55 -23.57
C GLY A 421 17.00 15.67 -22.05
N VAL A 422 18.15 15.37 -21.43
CA VAL A 422 18.41 15.71 -20.02
C VAL A 422 18.31 17.22 -19.79
N GLY A 423 18.77 18.05 -20.73
CA GLY A 423 18.60 19.50 -20.66
C GLY A 423 17.14 19.93 -20.66
N GLN A 424 16.30 19.28 -21.47
CA GLN A 424 14.85 19.49 -21.48
C GLN A 424 14.18 19.03 -20.18
N VAL A 425 14.63 17.91 -19.61
CA VAL A 425 14.17 17.42 -18.30
C VAL A 425 14.42 18.48 -17.22
N PHE A 426 15.61 19.07 -17.15
CA PHE A 426 15.90 20.11 -16.16
C PHE A 426 15.08 21.38 -16.35
N HIS A 427 14.83 21.78 -17.60
CA HIS A 427 13.89 22.86 -17.87
C HIS A 427 12.50 22.57 -17.31
N HIS A 428 12.00 21.34 -17.49
CA HIS A 428 10.72 20.93 -16.91
C HIS A 428 10.75 20.85 -15.38
N LEU A 429 11.84 20.38 -14.76
CA LEU A 429 11.99 20.37 -13.30
C LEU A 429 11.92 21.79 -12.73
N LEU A 430 12.62 22.75 -13.35
CA LEU A 430 12.56 24.16 -12.99
C LEU A 430 11.10 24.68 -13.03
N LEU A 431 10.39 24.49 -14.15
CA LEU A 431 9.00 24.93 -14.29
C LEU A 431 8.07 24.32 -13.25
N GLN A 432 8.25 23.03 -12.93
CA GLN A 432 7.43 22.32 -11.95
C GLN A 432 7.75 22.74 -10.50
N SER A 433 9.01 23.09 -10.22
CA SER A 433 9.44 23.54 -8.88
C SER A 433 8.77 24.86 -8.46
N GLY A 434 8.42 25.71 -9.42
CA GLY A 434 7.89 27.05 -9.18
C GLY A 434 8.94 28.06 -8.69
N LEU A 435 10.23 27.71 -8.74
CA LEU A 435 11.36 28.58 -8.41
C LEU A 435 11.82 29.37 -9.64
N SER A 436 12.47 30.51 -9.41
CA SER A 436 13.26 31.21 -10.42
C SER A 436 14.55 30.44 -10.75
N VAL A 437 15.21 30.82 -11.84
CA VAL A 437 16.49 30.23 -12.27
C VAL A 437 17.54 30.35 -11.15
N ASP A 438 17.72 31.56 -10.61
CA ASP A 438 18.69 31.83 -9.54
C ASP A 438 18.41 31.03 -8.27
N GLU A 439 17.14 30.87 -7.90
CA GLU A 439 16.75 30.08 -6.72
C GLU A 439 16.98 28.58 -6.91
N PHE A 440 16.71 28.05 -8.11
CA PHE A 440 16.87 26.63 -8.39
C PHE A 440 18.34 26.25 -8.53
N PHE A 441 19.13 27.05 -9.26
CA PHE A 441 20.54 26.79 -9.53
C PHE A 441 21.49 27.34 -8.45
N GLY A 442 21.03 28.28 -7.61
CA GLY A 442 21.81 28.84 -6.50
C GLY A 442 21.89 27.99 -5.24
N ARG A 443 21.30 26.78 -5.24
CA ARG A 443 21.33 25.83 -4.11
C ARG A 443 21.75 24.44 -4.56
N LEU A 444 22.31 23.65 -3.65
CA LEU A 444 22.67 22.26 -3.91
C LEU A 444 21.40 21.43 -4.17
N GLN A 445 21.37 20.73 -5.30
CA GLN A 445 20.26 19.92 -5.80
C GLN A 445 20.68 18.45 -5.89
N PRO A 446 20.42 17.64 -4.84
CA PRO A 446 20.66 16.21 -4.89
C PRO A 446 19.65 15.54 -5.82
N MET A 447 20.13 14.73 -6.76
CA MET A 447 19.28 13.97 -7.68
C MET A 447 19.66 12.49 -7.66
N ASP A 448 18.69 11.62 -7.86
CA ASP A 448 18.88 10.18 -8.03
C ASP A 448 18.51 9.81 -9.47
N GLY A 449 19.33 8.96 -10.08
CA GLY A 449 19.09 8.44 -11.42
C GLY A 449 19.88 7.17 -11.68
N ASP A 450 19.54 6.49 -12.77
CA ASP A 450 20.30 5.34 -13.24
C ASP A 450 21.65 5.76 -13.85
N LEU A 451 22.51 4.78 -14.16
CA LEU A 451 23.84 5.07 -14.71
C LEU A 451 23.77 5.82 -16.05
N GLY A 452 22.78 5.49 -16.90
CA GLY A 452 22.62 6.13 -18.21
C GLY A 452 22.29 7.62 -18.07
N THR A 453 21.35 7.96 -17.18
CA THR A 453 20.97 9.33 -16.85
C THR A 453 22.17 10.13 -16.36
N VAL A 454 22.97 9.56 -15.45
CA VAL A 454 24.17 10.22 -14.90
C VAL A 454 25.25 10.43 -15.98
N GLN A 455 25.42 9.48 -16.90
CA GLN A 455 26.34 9.64 -18.03
C GLN A 455 25.88 10.76 -18.97
N ASN A 456 24.60 10.80 -19.32
CA ASN A 456 24.03 11.84 -20.18
C ASN A 456 24.09 13.23 -19.53
N PHE A 457 23.84 13.31 -18.22
CA PHE A 457 24.03 14.53 -17.43
C PHE A 457 25.49 15.02 -17.49
N ASN A 458 26.47 14.14 -17.24
CA ASN A 458 27.87 14.53 -17.28
C ASN A 458 28.31 14.95 -18.69
N SER A 459 27.77 14.31 -19.73
CA SER A 459 27.97 14.71 -21.13
C SER A 459 27.41 16.12 -21.38
N LEU A 460 26.18 16.40 -20.95
CA LEU A 460 25.56 17.73 -21.05
C LEU A 460 26.40 18.79 -20.34
N ARG A 461 26.78 18.55 -19.09
CA ARG A 461 27.62 19.46 -18.31
C ARG A 461 28.95 19.74 -19.01
N SER A 462 29.59 18.72 -19.56
CA SER A 462 30.85 18.88 -20.30
C SER A 462 30.70 19.67 -21.59
N GLN A 463 29.56 19.55 -22.29
CA GLN A 463 29.27 20.30 -23.51
C GLN A 463 28.99 21.78 -23.26
N ARG A 464 28.45 22.12 -22.08
CA ARG A 464 28.12 23.50 -21.68
C ARG A 464 29.22 24.19 -20.90
N ALA A 465 30.17 23.43 -20.36
CA ALA A 465 31.30 23.98 -19.62
C ALA A 465 32.40 24.52 -20.55
N PRO A 466 33.02 25.67 -20.24
CA PRO A 466 32.66 26.61 -19.17
C PRO A 466 31.53 27.56 -19.62
N SER A 467 30.54 27.80 -18.78
CA SER A 467 29.54 28.87 -18.97
C SER A 467 29.66 29.89 -17.83
N ALA A 468 29.17 31.11 -18.02
CA ALA A 468 29.02 32.09 -16.93
C ALA A 468 27.67 31.96 -16.20
N TYR A 469 26.73 31.21 -16.79
CA TYR A 469 25.36 31.07 -16.32
C TYR A 469 25.19 29.76 -15.50
N PRO A 470 24.68 29.81 -14.26
CA PRO A 470 24.51 28.63 -13.40
C PRO A 470 23.67 27.51 -14.03
N GLU A 471 22.63 27.86 -14.79
CA GLU A 471 21.73 26.93 -15.49
C GLU A 471 22.41 26.14 -16.63
N ASP A 472 23.55 26.63 -17.11
CA ASP A 472 24.37 25.95 -18.11
C ASP A 472 25.51 25.16 -17.47
N GLN A 473 26.10 25.68 -16.39
CA GLN A 473 27.16 25.00 -15.64
C GLN A 473 26.66 23.73 -14.94
N LEU A 474 25.46 23.77 -14.36
CA LEU A 474 24.84 22.65 -13.63
C LEU A 474 25.70 22.12 -12.46
N ASP A 475 26.64 22.94 -11.96
CA ASP A 475 27.59 22.53 -10.90
C ASP A 475 26.92 22.40 -9.52
N ASN A 476 25.69 22.90 -9.38
CA ASN A 476 24.87 22.74 -8.19
C ASN A 476 24.10 21.41 -8.14
N ILE A 477 24.11 20.62 -9.21
CA ILE A 477 23.41 19.34 -9.28
C ILE A 477 24.37 18.21 -8.92
N LEU A 478 24.01 17.44 -7.89
CA LEU A 478 24.75 16.25 -7.47
C LEU A 478 23.91 15.00 -7.75
N PHE A 479 24.34 14.20 -8.72
CA PHE A 479 23.72 12.90 -8.96
C PHE A 479 24.28 11.81 -8.05
N GLN A 480 23.36 11.07 -7.45
CA GLN A 480 23.58 9.85 -6.71
C GLN A 480 23.07 8.68 -7.53
N LEU A 481 23.90 7.64 -7.66
CA LEU A 481 23.48 6.41 -8.33
C LEU A 481 22.45 5.68 -7.47
N GLY A 482 21.34 5.29 -8.10
CA GLY A 482 20.28 4.52 -7.46
C GLY A 482 20.80 3.25 -6.78
N ALA A 483 20.31 2.97 -5.56
CA ALA A 483 20.77 1.84 -4.77
C ALA A 483 20.39 0.50 -5.39
N SER A 484 19.17 0.40 -5.92
CA SER A 484 18.72 -0.84 -6.55
C SER A 484 19.38 -1.05 -7.91
N HIS A 485 19.51 -0.02 -8.74
CA HIS A 485 20.27 -0.14 -9.99
C HIS A 485 21.73 -0.53 -9.75
N THR A 486 22.36 0.01 -8.70
CA THR A 486 23.71 -0.41 -8.28
C THR A 486 23.74 -1.89 -7.93
N LEU A 487 22.82 -2.35 -7.08
CA LEU A 487 22.71 -3.76 -6.69
C LEU A 487 22.45 -4.67 -7.90
N TRP A 488 21.53 -4.29 -8.78
CA TRP A 488 21.15 -5.07 -9.96
C TRP A 488 22.31 -5.24 -10.94
N ASN A 489 23.07 -4.18 -11.18
CA ASN A 489 24.25 -4.24 -12.07
C ASN A 489 25.35 -5.12 -11.47
N VAL A 490 25.63 -4.99 -10.16
CA VAL A 490 26.59 -5.85 -9.46
C VAL A 490 26.12 -7.31 -9.47
N ALA A 491 24.86 -7.55 -9.11
CA ALA A 491 24.26 -8.88 -9.08
C ALA A 491 24.28 -9.54 -10.46
N SER A 492 23.87 -8.83 -11.52
CA SER A 492 23.90 -9.34 -12.89
C SER A 492 25.31 -9.73 -13.33
N THR A 493 26.31 -8.92 -12.97
CA THR A 493 27.72 -9.16 -13.32
C THR A 493 28.24 -10.40 -12.60
N LEU A 494 28.06 -10.47 -11.28
CA LEU A 494 28.50 -11.61 -10.46
C LEU A 494 27.78 -12.90 -10.84
N PHE A 495 26.46 -12.83 -11.08
CA PHE A 495 25.70 -14.01 -11.45
C PHE A 495 26.12 -14.54 -12.80
N THR A 496 26.33 -13.66 -13.78
CA THR A 496 26.80 -14.06 -15.12
C THR A 496 28.20 -14.68 -15.05
N HIS A 497 29.10 -14.09 -14.25
CA HIS A 497 30.45 -14.62 -14.05
C HIS A 497 30.44 -16.03 -13.46
N HIS A 498 29.58 -16.26 -12.46
CA HIS A 498 29.48 -17.53 -11.74
C HIS A 498 28.42 -18.49 -12.31
N PHE A 499 27.74 -18.12 -13.41
CA PHE A 499 26.58 -18.87 -13.90
C PHE A 499 26.97 -20.27 -14.35
N GLY A 500 28.09 -20.38 -15.09
CA GLY A 500 28.57 -21.61 -15.71
C GLY A 500 27.94 -21.92 -17.07
N ASN A 501 28.19 -23.13 -17.57
CA ASN A 501 27.69 -23.60 -18.86
C ASN A 501 26.69 -24.78 -18.68
N PRO A 502 25.38 -24.55 -18.84
CA PRO A 502 24.37 -25.60 -18.73
C PRO A 502 24.47 -26.73 -19.75
N LEU A 503 25.23 -26.53 -20.84
CA LEU A 503 25.45 -27.55 -21.87
C LEU A 503 26.60 -28.51 -21.52
N ASP A 504 27.39 -28.19 -20.49
CA ASP A 504 28.50 -29.01 -20.01
C ASP A 504 28.14 -29.59 -18.64
N SER A 505 27.84 -30.89 -18.58
CA SER A 505 27.49 -31.56 -17.32
C SER A 505 28.63 -31.64 -16.31
N THR A 506 29.87 -31.32 -16.73
CA THR A 506 31.04 -31.27 -15.84
C THR A 506 31.26 -29.89 -15.20
N ASP A 507 30.57 -28.85 -15.70
CA ASP A 507 30.60 -27.50 -15.19
C ASP A 507 29.78 -27.37 -13.90
N CYS A 508 30.39 -26.87 -12.83
CA CYS A 508 29.76 -26.75 -11.51
C CYS A 508 29.25 -25.34 -11.20
N GLY A 509 28.83 -24.58 -12.22
CA GLY A 509 28.31 -23.23 -12.05
C GLY A 509 26.98 -23.15 -11.31
N ALA A 510 26.52 -21.93 -11.05
CA ALA A 510 25.27 -21.67 -10.33
C ALA A 510 24.04 -22.31 -11.00
N TRP A 511 24.06 -22.56 -12.32
CA TRP A 511 22.98 -23.22 -13.05
C TRP A 511 22.60 -24.60 -12.48
N GLN A 512 23.59 -25.37 -11.99
CA GLN A 512 23.34 -26.70 -11.41
C GLN A 512 22.49 -26.63 -10.14
N TYR A 513 22.78 -25.64 -9.29
CA TYR A 513 22.02 -25.39 -8.06
C TYR A 513 20.56 -25.05 -8.39
N LEU A 514 20.35 -24.18 -9.38
CA LEU A 514 19.00 -23.81 -9.81
C LEU A 514 18.22 -25.01 -10.35
N GLN A 515 18.86 -25.81 -11.21
CA GLN A 515 18.24 -27.02 -11.75
C GLN A 515 17.88 -28.01 -10.63
N ALA A 516 18.77 -28.21 -9.66
CA ALA A 516 18.52 -29.06 -8.50
C ALA A 516 17.37 -28.53 -7.61
N LEU A 517 17.22 -27.21 -7.52
CA LEU A 517 16.11 -26.55 -6.82
C LEU A 517 14.81 -26.50 -7.66
N GLY A 518 14.80 -27.07 -8.88
CA GLY A 518 13.64 -27.10 -9.76
C GLY A 518 13.38 -25.80 -10.52
N PHE A 519 14.34 -24.88 -10.56
CA PHE A 519 14.24 -23.62 -11.29
C PHE A 519 14.94 -23.72 -12.66
N PRO A 520 14.27 -23.36 -13.78
CA PRO A 520 14.85 -23.44 -15.12
C PRO A 520 16.01 -22.42 -15.29
N PRO A 521 17.26 -22.86 -15.54
CA PRO A 521 18.42 -21.98 -15.59
C PRO A 521 18.31 -20.83 -16.59
N GLU A 522 17.75 -21.07 -17.78
CA GLU A 522 17.50 -20.07 -18.82
C GLU A 522 16.60 -18.90 -18.39
N LYS A 523 15.89 -19.01 -17.24
CA LYS A 523 15.08 -17.93 -16.69
C LYS A 523 15.77 -17.16 -15.56
N ALA A 524 16.98 -17.53 -15.15
CA ALA A 524 17.64 -17.01 -13.96
C ALA A 524 18.19 -15.60 -14.15
N ILE A 525 18.78 -15.33 -15.31
CA ILE A 525 19.34 -14.02 -15.66
C ILE A 525 18.38 -13.35 -16.66
N GLN A 526 17.45 -12.56 -16.15
CA GLN A 526 16.51 -11.79 -16.96
C GLN A 526 16.62 -10.30 -16.66
N LYS A 527 17.01 -9.51 -17.67
CA LYS A 527 17.00 -8.03 -17.61
C LYS A 527 15.62 -7.42 -17.35
N LYS A 528 14.55 -8.21 -17.46
CA LYS A 528 13.18 -7.77 -17.22
C LYS A 528 12.73 -7.95 -15.76
N ASP A 529 13.46 -8.75 -14.97
CA ASP A 529 13.09 -9.08 -13.59
C ASP A 529 14.35 -9.27 -12.73
N PHE A 530 14.95 -8.14 -12.34
CA PHE A 530 16.13 -8.12 -11.47
C PHE A 530 15.84 -8.65 -10.07
N THR A 531 14.61 -8.53 -9.59
CA THR A 531 14.19 -9.07 -8.28
C THR A 531 14.28 -10.59 -8.28
N LEU A 532 13.73 -11.24 -9.32
CA LEU A 532 13.81 -12.69 -9.47
C LEU A 532 15.28 -13.15 -9.52
N MET A 533 16.12 -12.44 -10.28
CA MET A 533 17.55 -12.73 -10.38
C MET A 533 18.24 -12.72 -9.01
N VAL A 534 18.07 -11.65 -8.22
CA VAL A 534 18.66 -11.55 -6.88
C VAL A 534 18.10 -12.62 -5.94
N ASN A 535 16.81 -12.96 -6.04
CA ASN A 535 16.19 -14.04 -5.26
C ASN A 535 16.82 -15.39 -5.59
N GLN A 536 17.13 -15.67 -6.87
CA GLN A 536 17.81 -16.90 -7.26
C GLN A 536 19.25 -16.96 -6.71
N MET A 537 19.99 -15.85 -6.72
CA MET A 537 21.32 -15.78 -6.09
C MET A 537 21.25 -16.08 -4.59
N GLU A 538 20.25 -15.55 -3.89
CA GLU A 538 20.04 -15.85 -2.47
C GLU A 538 19.77 -17.34 -2.22
N LYS A 539 19.00 -18.01 -3.10
CA LYS A 539 18.75 -19.44 -2.98
C LYS A 539 19.99 -20.30 -3.23
N VAL A 540 20.82 -19.94 -4.21
CA VAL A 540 22.11 -20.61 -4.43
C VAL A 540 23.04 -20.40 -3.24
N PHE A 541 23.09 -19.19 -2.70
CA PHE A 541 23.85 -18.87 -1.50
C PHE A 541 23.41 -19.68 -0.27
N GLU A 542 22.11 -19.69 0.04
CA GLU A 542 21.55 -20.42 1.19
C GLU A 542 21.73 -21.94 1.05
N SER A 543 21.55 -22.50 -0.15
CA SER A 543 21.75 -23.93 -0.40
C SER A 543 23.21 -24.36 -0.26
N THR A 544 24.15 -23.49 -0.62
CA THR A 544 25.59 -23.74 -0.41
C THR A 544 25.93 -23.76 1.09
N ILE A 545 25.44 -22.81 1.87
CA ILE A 545 25.61 -22.82 3.33
C ILE A 545 24.95 -24.04 3.97
N TYR A 546 23.75 -24.40 3.50
CA TYR A 546 23.04 -25.61 3.96
C TYR A 546 23.91 -26.85 3.77
N TYR A 547 24.55 -26.99 2.61
CA TYR A 547 25.47 -28.10 2.35
C TYR A 547 26.70 -28.07 3.27
N CYS A 548 27.32 -26.91 3.48
CA CYS A 548 28.44 -26.77 4.42
C CYS A 548 28.07 -27.21 5.84
N LEU A 549 26.90 -26.79 6.34
CA LEU A 549 26.38 -27.19 7.65
C LEU A 549 26.08 -28.69 7.70
N TRP A 550 25.49 -29.24 6.65
CA TRP A 550 25.20 -30.67 6.54
C TRP A 550 26.47 -31.53 6.66
N VAL A 551 27.57 -31.12 6.02
CA VAL A 551 28.88 -31.79 6.13
C VAL A 551 29.43 -31.72 7.55
N ILE A 552 29.38 -30.55 8.20
CA ILE A 552 29.89 -30.35 9.57
C ILE A 552 29.09 -31.17 10.57
N MET A 553 27.77 -31.18 10.46
CA MET A 553 26.87 -31.90 11.36
C MET A 553 26.82 -33.41 11.09
N LYS A 554 27.52 -33.90 10.05
CA LYS A 554 27.58 -35.33 9.65
C LYS A 554 26.20 -35.99 9.55
N SER A 555 25.20 -35.23 9.13
CA SER A 555 23.79 -35.62 9.23
C SER A 555 23.32 -36.41 8.00
N GLN A 556 23.94 -37.58 7.76
CA GLN A 556 23.76 -38.40 6.55
C GLN A 556 22.30 -38.79 6.24
N ASN A 557 21.38 -38.70 7.21
CA ASN A 557 19.97 -39.05 7.08
C ASN A 557 19.00 -37.91 7.50
N HIS A 558 19.42 -36.63 7.50
CA HIS A 558 18.53 -35.52 7.85
C HIS A 558 17.41 -35.39 6.81
N LYS A 559 16.18 -35.71 7.20
CA LYS A 559 14.99 -35.34 6.42
C LYS A 559 14.63 -33.91 6.79
N ILE A 560 14.39 -33.08 5.78
CA ILE A 560 13.76 -31.77 5.97
C ILE A 560 12.38 -32.06 6.60
N CYS A 561 12.23 -31.75 7.88
CA CYS A 561 11.05 -31.96 8.70
C CYS A 561 10.76 -30.65 9.44
N ASP A 562 9.49 -30.39 9.75
CA ASP A 562 9.08 -29.17 10.46
C ASP A 562 9.59 -29.13 11.91
N GLU A 563 9.94 -30.30 12.49
CA GLU A 563 10.52 -30.39 13.83
C GLU A 563 12.04 -30.19 13.80
N ARG A 564 12.48 -29.00 14.24
CA ARG A 564 13.89 -28.64 14.41
C ARG A 564 14.43 -29.21 15.71
N MET A 565 15.64 -29.75 15.67
CA MET A 565 16.31 -30.24 16.89
C MET A 565 16.77 -29.07 17.76
N VAL A 566 16.76 -29.24 19.08
CA VAL A 566 17.27 -28.21 20.00
C VAL A 566 18.73 -28.51 20.34
N LEU A 567 19.63 -27.59 20.00
CA LEU A 567 21.07 -27.69 20.30
C LEU A 567 21.42 -26.90 21.57
N THR A 568 22.46 -27.33 22.29
CA THR A 568 23.02 -26.46 23.34
C THR A 568 23.62 -25.21 22.69
N THR A 569 23.62 -24.09 23.40
CA THR A 569 24.14 -22.82 22.88
C THR A 569 25.62 -22.91 22.49
N ASP A 570 26.43 -23.68 23.22
CA ASP A 570 27.83 -23.92 22.87
C ASP A 570 27.98 -24.72 21.57
N GLN A 571 27.13 -25.73 21.37
CA GLN A 571 27.12 -26.53 20.13
C GLN A 571 26.68 -25.67 18.94
N TRP A 572 25.63 -24.87 19.11
CA TRP A 572 25.17 -23.90 18.11
C TRP A 572 26.29 -22.96 17.68
N ASN A 573 26.92 -22.28 18.65
CA ASN A 573 28.00 -21.33 18.40
C ASN A 573 29.20 -22.01 17.72
N SER A 574 29.57 -23.22 18.19
CA SER A 574 30.69 -23.98 17.64
C SER A 574 30.46 -24.37 16.18
N ILE A 575 29.26 -24.84 15.82
CA ILE A 575 28.90 -25.22 14.44
C ILE A 575 28.97 -24.00 13.52
N VAL A 576 28.38 -22.87 13.94
CA VAL A 576 28.37 -21.64 13.13
C VAL A 576 29.78 -21.11 12.91
N ILE A 577 30.61 -21.05 13.96
CA ILE A 577 32.01 -20.59 13.87
C ILE A 577 32.84 -21.54 13.03
N GLN A 578 32.66 -22.85 13.19
CA GLN A 578 33.37 -23.85 12.39
C GLN A 578 33.03 -23.69 10.91
N CYS A 579 31.75 -23.57 10.56
CA CYS A 579 31.31 -23.36 9.18
C CYS A 579 31.94 -22.11 8.55
N PHE A 580 31.99 -21.01 9.30
CA PHE A 580 32.67 -19.80 8.86
C PHE A 580 34.17 -20.03 8.60
N ASN A 581 34.87 -20.65 9.55
CA ASN A 581 36.31 -20.86 9.46
C ASN A 581 36.68 -21.81 8.31
N ASP A 582 35.94 -22.90 8.14
CA ASP A 582 36.22 -23.98 7.19
C ASP A 582 35.84 -23.60 5.75
N TYR A 583 34.83 -22.74 5.54
CA TYR A 583 34.29 -22.46 4.20
C TYR A 583 34.19 -20.97 3.84
N CYS A 584 33.84 -20.07 4.77
CA CYS A 584 33.54 -18.66 4.43
C CYS A 584 34.73 -17.70 4.63
N SER A 585 35.76 -18.11 5.36
CA SER A 585 36.92 -17.27 5.69
C SER A 585 37.85 -17.06 4.48
N ALA A 586 38.65 -15.99 4.51
CA ALA A 586 39.69 -15.76 3.50
C ALA A 586 40.74 -16.91 3.50
N GLN A 587 41.03 -17.45 4.69
CA GLN A 587 41.95 -18.58 4.84
C GLN A 587 41.37 -19.86 4.22
N ALA A 588 40.08 -20.14 4.37
CA ALA A 588 39.41 -21.27 3.72
C ALA A 588 39.55 -21.22 2.20
N ARG A 589 39.26 -20.06 1.59
CA ARG A 589 39.44 -19.86 0.13
C ARG A 589 40.88 -20.08 -0.31
N LYS A 590 41.86 -19.60 0.47
CA LYS A 590 43.29 -19.80 0.19
C LYS A 590 43.71 -21.27 0.29
N LEU A 591 43.23 -22.00 1.29
CA LEU A 591 43.52 -23.44 1.45
C LEU A 591 42.87 -24.28 0.35
N ALA A 592 41.69 -23.88 -0.12
CA ALA A 592 40.97 -24.55 -1.19
C ALA A 592 41.64 -24.41 -2.57
N SER A 593 42.67 -23.57 -2.74
CA SER A 593 43.30 -23.31 -4.04
C SER A 593 43.90 -24.56 -4.72
N SER A 594 44.18 -25.61 -3.94
CA SER A 594 44.63 -26.91 -4.45
C SER A 594 43.52 -27.72 -5.15
N SER A 595 42.25 -27.38 -4.90
CA SER A 595 41.07 -27.98 -5.53
C SER A 595 40.29 -26.91 -6.28
N PRO A 596 40.44 -26.81 -7.62
CA PRO A 596 39.77 -25.77 -8.41
C PRO A 596 38.26 -25.74 -8.21
N LYS A 597 37.61 -26.90 -8.08
CA LYS A 597 36.16 -27.00 -7.85
C LYS A 597 35.77 -26.37 -6.50
N LEU A 598 36.44 -26.75 -5.43
CA LEU A 598 36.16 -26.21 -4.10
C LEU A 598 36.47 -24.71 -4.06
N HIS A 599 37.61 -24.29 -4.60
CA HIS A 599 37.99 -22.88 -4.64
C HIS A 599 36.93 -22.03 -5.34
N ASN A 600 36.46 -22.45 -6.53
CA ASN A 600 35.44 -21.74 -7.28
C ASN A 600 34.11 -21.66 -6.51
N THR A 601 33.67 -22.75 -5.87
CA THR A 601 32.46 -22.73 -5.02
C THR A 601 32.60 -21.74 -3.87
N LEU A 602 33.75 -21.70 -3.19
CA LEU A 602 33.95 -20.77 -2.06
C LEU A 602 34.08 -19.31 -2.50
N VAL A 603 34.58 -19.05 -3.72
CA VAL A 603 34.58 -17.70 -4.32
C VAL A 603 33.16 -17.29 -4.71
N GLN A 604 32.39 -18.16 -5.36
CA GLN A 604 30.97 -17.91 -5.65
C GLN A 604 30.18 -17.61 -4.37
N LEU A 605 30.36 -18.42 -3.33
CA LEU A 605 29.71 -18.23 -2.03
C LEU A 605 30.03 -16.85 -1.44
N HIS A 606 31.31 -16.44 -1.50
CA HIS A 606 31.74 -15.12 -1.05
C HIS A 606 31.09 -13.99 -1.86
N ASP A 607 31.11 -14.08 -3.19
CA ASP A 607 30.60 -13.02 -4.04
C ASP A 607 29.08 -12.89 -3.94
N PHE A 608 28.36 -14.01 -3.87
CA PHE A 608 26.90 -14.00 -3.67
C PHE A 608 26.52 -13.45 -2.30
N SER A 609 27.34 -13.66 -1.26
CA SER A 609 27.10 -13.08 0.06
C SER A 609 27.01 -11.55 0.03
N THR A 610 27.75 -10.89 -0.87
CA THR A 610 27.76 -9.43 -1.05
C THR A 610 26.39 -8.96 -1.54
N VAL A 611 25.82 -9.66 -2.53
CA VAL A 611 24.49 -9.35 -3.10
C VAL A 611 23.38 -9.64 -2.08
N VAL A 612 23.48 -10.78 -1.39
CA VAL A 612 22.51 -11.18 -0.36
C VAL A 612 22.53 -10.22 0.82
N GLU A 613 23.70 -9.80 1.29
CA GLU A 613 23.81 -8.82 2.37
C GLU A 613 23.30 -7.45 1.94
N ALA A 614 23.65 -6.97 0.73
CA ALA A 614 23.10 -5.71 0.23
C ALA A 614 21.57 -5.73 0.21
N LYS A 615 20.94 -6.78 -0.32
CA LYS A 615 19.48 -6.94 -0.31
C LYS A 615 18.91 -6.90 1.11
N ARG A 616 19.51 -7.65 2.04
CA ARG A 616 19.03 -7.76 3.44
C ARG A 616 19.22 -6.45 4.20
N ALA A 617 20.38 -5.81 4.10
CA ALA A 617 20.65 -4.51 4.68
C ALA A 617 19.69 -3.44 4.14
N MET A 618 19.40 -3.45 2.84
CA MET A 618 18.40 -2.55 2.24
C MET A 618 17.00 -2.79 2.81
N LYS A 619 16.56 -4.05 2.96
CA LYS A 619 15.26 -4.39 3.56
C LYS A 619 15.15 -3.97 5.02
N ASP A 620 16.25 -4.11 5.77
CA ASP A 620 16.34 -3.72 7.18
C ASP A 620 16.46 -2.20 7.38
N GLY A 621 16.76 -1.44 6.31
CA GLY A 621 17.07 -0.02 6.39
C GLY A 621 18.40 0.27 7.08
N ASP A 622 19.32 -0.69 7.11
CA ASP A 622 20.66 -0.52 7.69
C ASP A 622 21.62 0.00 6.64
N ILE A 623 21.71 1.33 6.54
CA ILE A 623 22.58 1.99 5.57
C ILE A 623 24.04 1.77 5.89
N GLY A 624 24.39 1.59 7.18
CA GLY A 624 25.76 1.30 7.61
C GLY A 624 26.25 -0.01 7.02
N ARG A 625 25.47 -1.09 7.17
CA ARG A 625 25.79 -2.38 6.55
C ARG A 625 25.86 -2.29 5.02
N LEU A 626 24.96 -1.55 4.39
CA LEU A 626 24.98 -1.37 2.93
C LEU A 626 26.27 -0.67 2.46
N MET A 627 26.75 0.35 3.18
CA MET A 627 27.99 1.05 2.83
C MET A 627 29.22 0.15 2.96
N ILE A 628 29.27 -0.70 3.99
CA ILE A 628 30.33 -1.69 4.18
C ILE A 628 30.39 -2.65 2.98
N VAL A 629 29.23 -3.14 2.53
CA VAL A 629 29.14 -4.04 1.38
C VAL A 629 29.64 -3.37 0.10
N TRP A 630 29.27 -2.11 -0.13
CA TRP A 630 29.71 -1.38 -1.33
C TRP A 630 31.14 -0.85 -1.26
N LYS A 631 31.81 -0.97 -0.10
CA LYS A 631 33.16 -0.44 0.14
C LYS A 631 33.30 1.02 -0.29
N LYS A 632 32.22 1.80 -0.14
CA LYS A 632 32.17 3.19 -0.58
C LYS A 632 32.69 4.08 0.54
N CYS A 633 33.82 4.73 0.28
CA CYS A 633 34.36 5.77 1.15
C CYS A 633 33.52 7.06 1.03
N SER A 634 33.23 7.67 2.18
CA SER A 634 32.90 9.09 2.34
C SER A 634 31.68 9.66 1.59
N LEU A 635 30.53 8.97 1.58
CA LEU A 635 29.27 9.68 1.33
C LEU A 635 28.86 10.45 2.61
N SER A 636 28.48 11.72 2.44
CA SER A 636 27.95 12.51 3.56
C SER A 636 26.73 11.80 4.17
N LYS A 637 26.50 11.99 5.48
CA LYS A 637 25.39 11.34 6.19
C LYS A 637 24.05 11.60 5.49
N TYR A 638 23.84 12.82 4.98
CA TYR A 638 22.65 13.18 4.20
C TYR A 638 22.44 12.25 2.99
N LEU A 639 23.46 12.07 2.14
CA LEU A 639 23.34 11.28 0.90
C LEU A 639 23.12 9.80 1.21
N ARG A 640 23.78 9.27 2.25
CA ARG A 640 23.60 7.87 2.67
C ARG A 640 22.18 7.62 3.13
N HIS A 641 21.67 8.45 4.05
CA HIS A 641 20.32 8.29 4.62
C HIS A 641 19.21 8.54 3.60
N ASN A 642 19.51 9.22 2.48
CA ASN A 642 18.56 9.44 1.39
C ASN A 642 18.49 8.32 0.36
N LEU A 643 19.32 7.27 0.42
CA LEU A 643 19.26 6.15 -0.53
C LEU A 643 18.03 5.28 -0.38
N LEU A 644 17.55 5.13 0.87
CA LEU A 644 16.48 4.22 1.25
C LEU A 644 15.39 4.97 2.01
N PHE A 645 14.17 4.45 2.00
CA PHE A 645 13.09 4.89 2.89
C PHE A 645 12.08 3.76 3.13
N SER A 646 11.18 3.92 4.10
CA SER A 646 10.07 2.97 4.32
C SER A 646 8.75 3.50 3.73
N PRO A 647 8.24 2.95 2.60
CA PRO A 647 7.04 3.47 1.95
C PRO A 647 5.78 3.41 2.84
N THR A 648 5.71 2.40 3.72
CA THR A 648 4.56 2.18 4.62
C THR A 648 4.76 2.75 6.01
N GLY A 649 5.98 3.15 6.37
CA GLY A 649 6.29 3.54 7.74
C GLY A 649 6.54 2.36 8.70
N ARG A 650 6.80 1.14 8.18
CA ARG A 650 6.94 -0.10 8.97
C ARG A 650 8.40 -0.55 9.04
N LYS A 651 8.82 -1.10 10.18
CA LYS A 651 10.15 -1.72 10.33
C LYS A 651 10.30 -2.90 9.38
N GLY A 652 11.50 -3.09 8.81
CA GLY A 652 11.79 -4.19 7.87
C GLY A 652 11.13 -4.06 6.49
N HIS A 653 10.55 -2.89 6.20
CA HIS A 653 9.90 -2.58 4.92
C HIS A 653 10.55 -1.36 4.26
N PHE A 654 11.88 -1.39 4.17
CA PHE A 654 12.65 -0.38 3.49
C PHE A 654 12.90 -0.78 2.04
N VAL A 655 12.93 0.23 1.16
CA VAL A 655 13.24 0.08 -0.26
C VAL A 655 14.17 1.19 -0.70
N ALA A 656 14.89 0.95 -1.79
CA ALA A 656 15.60 2.02 -2.47
C ALA A 656 14.63 3.00 -3.15
N LYS A 657 15.04 4.28 -3.20
CA LYS A 657 14.30 5.31 -3.92
C LYS A 657 14.02 4.98 -5.38
N ASP A 658 15.06 4.61 -6.11
CA ASP A 658 14.99 4.30 -7.53
C ASP A 658 14.11 3.07 -7.78
N PHE A 659 14.15 2.07 -6.91
CA PHE A 659 13.22 0.94 -6.98
C PHE A 659 11.77 1.33 -6.73
N TRP A 660 11.52 2.24 -5.78
CA TRP A 660 10.17 2.76 -5.57
C TRP A 660 9.65 3.49 -6.82
N LEU A 661 10.51 4.25 -7.51
CA LEU A 661 10.15 4.88 -8.77
C LEU A 661 9.79 3.85 -9.84
N GLU A 662 10.54 2.76 -9.93
CA GLU A 662 10.24 1.67 -10.87
C GLU A 662 8.90 0.97 -10.61
N ILE A 663 8.52 0.82 -9.35
CA ILE A 663 7.17 0.36 -8.97
C ILE A 663 6.12 1.37 -9.48
N GLN A 664 6.34 2.67 -9.32
CA GLN A 664 5.42 3.67 -9.86
C GLN A 664 5.38 3.68 -11.40
N ASN A 665 6.52 3.49 -12.06
CA ASN A 665 6.63 3.38 -13.52
C ASN A 665 5.78 2.20 -14.03
N TYR A 666 5.87 1.03 -13.38
CA TYR A 666 5.01 -0.11 -13.68
C TYR A 666 3.53 0.27 -13.61
N TRP A 667 3.11 0.93 -12.53
CA TRP A 667 1.72 1.32 -12.35
C TRP A 667 1.26 2.33 -13.40
N LEU A 668 2.07 3.33 -13.69
CA LEU A 668 1.72 4.32 -14.71
C LEU A 668 1.59 3.69 -16.10
N LYS A 669 2.51 2.78 -16.47
CA LYS A 669 2.42 1.95 -17.68
C LYS A 669 1.16 1.07 -17.66
N TYR A 670 0.79 0.52 -16.51
CA TYR A 670 -0.44 -0.26 -16.35
C TYR A 670 -1.68 0.61 -16.63
N PHE A 671 -1.80 1.77 -16.00
CA PHE A 671 -2.94 2.67 -16.20
C PHE A 671 -3.04 3.11 -17.66
N TYR A 672 -1.91 3.37 -18.32
CA TYR A 672 -1.87 3.69 -19.75
C TYR A 672 -2.44 2.58 -20.62
N ASN A 673 -2.04 1.33 -20.36
CA ASN A 673 -2.37 0.19 -21.23
C ASN A 673 -3.74 -0.46 -20.96
N LYS A 674 -4.29 -0.34 -19.74
CA LYS A 674 -5.45 -1.15 -19.29
C LYS A 674 -6.73 -0.36 -19.04
N SER A 675 -6.73 0.97 -19.14
CA SER A 675 -7.90 1.81 -18.83
C SER A 675 -8.94 1.98 -19.97
N GLY A 676 -9.01 1.01 -20.87
CA GLY A 676 -10.14 0.80 -21.79
C GLY A 676 -10.08 1.56 -23.11
N ILE A 677 -9.33 2.65 -23.20
CA ILE A 677 -8.88 3.33 -24.43
C ILE A 677 -7.54 3.93 -24.03
N GLY A 678 -6.45 3.64 -24.77
CA GLY A 678 -5.12 4.17 -24.49
C GLY A 678 -5.23 5.63 -24.07
N THR A 679 -4.99 5.90 -22.79
CA THR A 679 -5.20 7.25 -22.27
C THR A 679 -4.33 8.17 -23.09
N GLN A 680 -4.94 9.15 -23.76
CA GLN A 680 -4.18 10.23 -24.41
C GLN A 680 -3.05 10.67 -23.48
N ILE A 681 -1.82 10.72 -23.96
CA ILE A 681 -0.64 10.95 -23.13
C ILE A 681 -0.81 12.18 -22.21
N LYS A 682 -1.49 13.23 -22.69
CA LYS A 682 -1.85 14.42 -21.90
C LYS A 682 -2.66 14.10 -20.64
N ARG A 683 -3.61 13.16 -20.70
CA ARG A 683 -4.36 12.72 -19.50
C ARG A 683 -3.46 11.95 -18.54
N LEU A 684 -2.55 11.13 -19.07
CA LEU A 684 -1.57 10.42 -18.23
C LEU A 684 -0.67 11.43 -17.50
N GLN A 685 -0.17 12.43 -18.22
CA GLN A 685 0.64 13.53 -17.71
C GLN A 685 -0.12 14.36 -16.67
N ASP A 686 -1.31 14.84 -17.00
CA ASP A 686 -1.97 15.89 -16.20
C ASP A 686 -2.83 15.36 -15.06
N ILE A 687 -3.27 14.10 -15.13
CA ILE A 687 -4.30 13.55 -14.24
C ILE A 687 -3.74 12.40 -13.40
N PHE A 688 -3.10 11.42 -14.04
CA PHE A 688 -2.65 10.21 -13.36
C PHE A 688 -1.26 10.36 -12.75
N SER A 689 -0.29 10.95 -13.45
CA SER A 689 1.08 11.04 -12.96
C SER A 689 1.19 11.76 -11.59
N PRO A 690 0.56 12.92 -11.34
CA PRO A 690 0.68 13.58 -10.03
C PRO A 690 -0.07 12.84 -8.91
N ASN A 691 -0.98 11.93 -9.27
CA ASN A 691 -1.88 11.22 -8.36
C ASN A 691 -1.66 9.71 -8.30
N ILE A 692 -0.58 9.19 -8.90
CA ILE A 692 -0.40 7.75 -9.10
C ILE A 692 -0.53 6.96 -7.79
N ILE A 693 0.08 7.46 -6.70
CA ILE A 693 0.08 6.79 -5.39
C ILE A 693 -1.36 6.61 -4.89
N MET A 694 -2.20 7.63 -5.04
CA MET A 694 -3.61 7.56 -4.65
C MET A 694 -4.39 6.63 -5.59
N SER A 695 -4.14 6.69 -6.90
CA SER A 695 -4.81 5.82 -7.88
C SER A 695 -4.50 4.34 -7.66
N VAL A 696 -3.24 4.01 -7.32
CA VAL A 696 -2.82 2.64 -6.96
C VAL A 696 -3.53 2.21 -5.67
N ARG A 697 -3.54 3.06 -4.64
CA ARG A 697 -4.23 2.77 -3.37
C ARG A 697 -5.72 2.55 -3.55
N LEU A 698 -6.38 3.31 -4.42
CA LEU A 698 -7.81 3.15 -4.68
C LEU A 698 -8.11 1.88 -5.47
N LYS A 699 -7.17 1.40 -6.27
CA LYS A 699 -7.34 0.19 -7.07
C LYS A 699 -7.16 -1.08 -6.24
N CYS A 700 -6.16 -1.10 -5.36
CA CYS A 700 -5.97 -2.15 -4.37
C CYS A 700 -7.08 -2.09 -3.31
#